data_AF-A0A4R7ZNU1-F1
#
_entry.id   AF-A0A4R7ZNU1-F1
#
_cell.length_a   1.000
_cell.length_b   1.000
_cell.length_c   1.000
_cell.angle_alpha   90.00
_cell.angle_beta   90.00
_cell.angle_gamma   90.00
#
_symmetry.space_group_name_H-M   'P 1'
#
loop_
_entity.id
_entity.type
_entity.pdbx_description
1 polymer ?
#
loop_
_entity_poly.entity_id
_entity_poly.type
_entity_poly.pdbx_seq_one_letter_code
_entity_poly.pdbx_strand_id
1 'polypeptide(L)'
;METPEGQPDVASDAELIARVRNGDLEAYGELYARHHHAAERMARQLVPVNDADDLASDAFAKVLDALRAGGGPDISFRAYLLTTVRRVHVDRIRSGKKVQTTDDIASYEREPETFDDPTVTGFESGAAAKAFASLPERWQAVLWHTEVEGEKPAAIAPLLGLTANGVSALAYRAREGLRQAYLQQHLADVAGDRCRWTTERLGAYVRGGLTKRENRNVREHMDDCAKCTAVYLELVEVNSALPALLAPALLGTAGIGYLAAASGAKVGLVGFVITGWRKVTENSTRTAVAGGAVVVVAIAAVLAAMALTGNDTPPAAIEKPPASSPTQPPAQKPTVPPVNPPSAKPPSAKPPASNPTTAPTTAPTTAPTQPTVTPTPTPVVPTPPPSTPTPTKPTPTTPVLDEGLVKISIPSGGGSPAFQETRSAAAGGIRFTITITTPAGNTNPVMIGLKYGAELEWPMNGNPPGWTCNAAADMCTATNPAAPAPMAVTFDGPTGGSAADRTFTVSAKSGRLYDDDSATVLAQPSTDENLLKIVAGKADPDVHHRIISVAPRTDRTSVTLKLSYGSELEWPIAANPAGWKCSSKTKTCTAANPAKPASLPANFDVPDDSSAAARTFTVAAQADLVSDTDSEVLPAVQSDESLLQILTPTPHNDPNPFVYNRFLQVNGAQGRKVTLDISWGRNLWFLPSYDLGWTCERTSDIRRATCWTNNYKKPLNSEWNAWLPGNGSNNTITVHARLGGREDTDTAQIPPSSTRR
;
A
#
# COMPACT_ATOMS: atom_id res chain seq x y z
N MET A 1 38.56 -26.70 -4.01
CA MET A 1 38.27 -26.03 -5.28
C MET A 1 37.41 -27.00 -6.05
N GLU A 2 36.10 -26.92 -5.86
CA GLU A 2 35.07 -27.68 -6.58
C GLU A 2 33.81 -26.80 -6.51
N THR A 3 33.38 -26.35 -7.67
CA THR A 3 32.20 -25.50 -7.90
C THR A 3 30.97 -26.40 -8.01
N PRO A 4 29.81 -26.10 -7.40
CA PRO A 4 28.61 -26.89 -7.66
C PRO A 4 28.02 -26.53 -9.04
N GLU A 5 27.81 -27.55 -9.87
CA GLU A 5 26.97 -27.56 -11.08
C GLU A 5 25.55 -27.06 -10.70
N GLY A 6 24.91 -26.09 -11.37
CA GLY A 6 24.52 -26.10 -12.77
C GLY A 6 22.99 -25.97 -12.86
N GLN A 7 22.43 -24.85 -12.38
CA GLN A 7 21.06 -24.46 -12.70
C GLN A 7 21.11 -23.89 -14.14
N PRO A 8 20.28 -24.32 -15.09
CA PRO A 8 20.39 -23.87 -16.48
C PRO A 8 20.31 -22.35 -16.51
N ASP A 9 21.36 -21.70 -17.04
CA ASP A 9 21.43 -20.25 -17.24
C ASP A 9 20.28 -19.84 -18.16
N VAL A 10 19.15 -19.43 -17.58
CA VAL A 10 18.03 -18.84 -18.31
C VAL A 10 18.53 -17.49 -18.82
N ALA A 11 18.83 -17.41 -20.11
CA ALA A 11 19.34 -16.19 -20.73
C ALA A 11 18.35 -15.03 -20.55
N SER A 12 18.84 -13.87 -20.18
CA SER A 12 18.05 -12.64 -20.07
C SER A 12 17.57 -12.15 -21.43
N ASP A 13 16.55 -11.30 -21.47
CA ASP A 13 16.02 -10.79 -22.74
C ASP A 13 17.08 -9.98 -23.50
N ALA A 14 17.97 -9.28 -22.78
CA ALA A 14 19.10 -8.56 -23.38
C ALA A 14 20.13 -9.51 -24.04
N GLU A 15 20.41 -10.65 -23.42
CA GLU A 15 21.29 -11.67 -24.00
C GLU A 15 20.65 -12.34 -25.22
N LEU A 16 19.35 -12.61 -25.17
CA LEU A 16 18.61 -13.13 -26.32
C LEU A 16 18.58 -12.12 -27.47
N ILE A 17 18.32 -10.84 -27.21
CA ILE A 17 18.40 -9.76 -28.20
C ILE A 17 19.79 -9.72 -28.86
N ALA A 18 20.86 -9.79 -28.06
CA ALA A 18 22.23 -9.77 -28.58
C ALA A 18 22.51 -10.99 -29.48
N ARG A 19 22.02 -12.18 -29.12
CA ARG A 19 22.13 -13.39 -29.96
C ARG A 19 21.35 -13.26 -31.27
N VAL A 20 20.14 -12.71 -31.23
CA VAL A 20 19.33 -12.45 -32.44
C VAL A 20 20.05 -11.51 -33.41
N ARG A 21 20.69 -10.46 -32.89
CA ARG A 21 21.51 -9.55 -33.70
C ARG A 21 22.72 -10.24 -34.33
N ASN A 22 23.27 -11.24 -33.66
CA ASN A 22 24.35 -12.09 -34.18
C ASN A 22 23.85 -13.22 -35.11
N GLY A 23 22.56 -13.25 -35.46
CA GLY A 23 21.98 -14.17 -36.43
C GLY A 23 21.36 -15.44 -35.84
N ASP A 24 21.31 -15.59 -34.51
CA ASP A 24 20.67 -16.73 -33.85
C ASP A 24 19.14 -16.54 -33.79
N LEU A 25 18.42 -17.27 -34.65
CA LEU A 25 16.95 -17.20 -34.71
C LEU A 25 16.26 -18.04 -33.63
N GLU A 26 16.94 -19.02 -33.04
CA GLU A 26 16.38 -19.80 -31.94
C GLU A 26 16.20 -18.92 -30.70
N ALA A 27 17.15 -18.01 -30.46
CA ALA A 27 17.03 -16.98 -29.42
C ALA A 27 15.80 -16.06 -29.62
N TYR A 28 15.39 -15.81 -30.86
CA TYR A 28 14.17 -15.05 -31.14
C TYR A 28 12.91 -15.85 -30.81
N GLY A 29 12.94 -17.17 -31.01
CA GLY A 29 11.87 -18.08 -30.60
C GLY A 29 11.60 -18.03 -29.09
N GLU A 30 12.66 -17.89 -28.28
CA GLU A 30 12.52 -17.74 -26.83
C GLU A 30 11.92 -16.38 -26.44
N LEU A 31 12.34 -15.28 -27.08
CA LEU A 31 11.70 -13.96 -26.92
C LEU A 31 10.21 -14.00 -27.31
N TYR A 32 9.89 -14.69 -28.42
CA TYR A 32 8.51 -14.89 -28.85
C TYR A 32 7.70 -15.64 -27.79
N ALA A 33 8.19 -16.79 -27.31
CA ALA A 33 7.50 -17.59 -26.30
C ALA A 33 7.24 -16.80 -24.99
N ARG A 34 8.19 -15.97 -24.55
CA ARG A 34 8.08 -15.15 -23.33
C ARG A 34 7.09 -13.98 -23.45
N HIS A 35 6.90 -13.43 -24.64
CA HIS A 35 6.18 -12.17 -24.82
C HIS A 35 4.94 -12.25 -25.72
N HIS A 36 4.69 -13.38 -26.38
CA HIS A 36 3.56 -13.57 -27.29
C HIS A 36 2.23 -13.21 -26.62
N HIS A 37 1.97 -13.76 -25.43
CA HIS A 37 0.73 -13.48 -24.70
C HIS A 37 0.54 -12.01 -24.34
N ALA A 38 1.62 -11.24 -24.11
CA ALA A 38 1.51 -9.81 -23.85
C ALA A 38 1.11 -9.04 -25.12
N ALA A 39 1.74 -9.35 -26.25
CA ALA A 39 1.40 -8.74 -27.55
C ALA A 39 -0.01 -9.10 -28.00
N GLU A 40 -0.41 -10.36 -27.85
CA GLU A 40 -1.75 -10.85 -28.19
C GLU A 40 -2.83 -10.16 -27.34
N ARG A 41 -2.61 -10.03 -26.02
CA ARG A 41 -3.51 -9.27 -25.13
C ARG A 41 -3.69 -7.84 -25.60
N MET A 42 -2.62 -7.18 -26.03
CA MET A 42 -2.69 -5.82 -26.57
C MET A 42 -3.41 -5.77 -27.91
N ALA A 43 -3.13 -6.71 -28.81
CA ALA A 43 -3.78 -6.81 -30.11
C ALA A 43 -5.30 -7.00 -29.97
N ARG A 44 -5.76 -7.84 -29.04
CA ARG A 44 -7.19 -8.04 -28.72
C ARG A 44 -7.91 -6.77 -28.24
N GLN A 45 -7.18 -5.74 -27.79
CA GLN A 45 -7.77 -4.44 -27.44
C GLN A 45 -7.91 -3.50 -28.63
N LEU A 46 -7.19 -3.78 -29.72
CA LEU A 46 -7.11 -2.92 -30.90
C LEU A 46 -7.95 -3.46 -32.06
N VAL A 47 -8.06 -4.79 -32.18
CA VAL A 47 -8.73 -5.46 -33.30
C VAL A 47 -9.65 -6.59 -32.80
N PRO A 48 -10.62 -7.06 -33.62
CA PRO A 48 -11.42 -8.24 -33.31
C PRO A 48 -10.55 -9.46 -33.01
N VAL A 49 -11.07 -10.40 -32.21
CA VAL A 49 -10.33 -11.58 -31.74
C VAL A 49 -9.68 -12.38 -32.88
N ASN A 50 -10.35 -12.48 -34.03
CA ASN A 50 -9.85 -13.23 -35.19
C ASN A 50 -8.63 -12.60 -35.86
N ASP A 51 -8.43 -11.29 -35.69
CA ASP A 51 -7.34 -10.53 -36.33
C ASP A 51 -6.18 -10.24 -35.34
N ALA A 52 -6.36 -10.62 -34.06
CA ALA A 52 -5.41 -10.28 -32.99
C ALA A 52 -4.07 -11.02 -33.14
N ASP A 53 -4.13 -12.31 -33.50
CA ASP A 53 -2.93 -13.14 -33.71
C ASP A 53 -2.13 -12.65 -34.92
N ASP A 54 -2.82 -12.25 -35.99
CA ASP A 54 -2.20 -11.64 -37.18
C ASP A 54 -1.50 -10.33 -36.83
N LEU A 55 -2.19 -9.44 -36.11
CA LEU A 55 -1.62 -8.16 -35.71
C LEU A 55 -0.41 -8.32 -34.77
N ALA A 56 -0.48 -9.28 -33.83
CA ALA A 56 0.64 -9.60 -32.97
C ALA A 56 1.82 -10.16 -33.78
N SER A 57 1.55 -11.08 -34.72
CA SER A 57 2.56 -11.69 -35.59
C SER A 57 3.26 -10.65 -36.48
N ASP A 58 2.51 -9.72 -37.07
CA ASP A 58 3.06 -8.60 -37.84
C ASP A 58 3.98 -7.72 -37.00
N ALA A 59 3.61 -7.48 -35.73
CA ALA A 59 4.43 -6.72 -34.80
C ALA A 59 5.74 -7.45 -34.47
N PHE A 60 5.68 -8.75 -34.19
CA PHE A 60 6.89 -9.56 -34.00
C PHE A 60 7.77 -9.52 -35.26
N ALA A 61 7.21 -9.73 -36.45
CA ALA A 61 7.97 -9.65 -37.70
C ALA A 61 8.71 -8.31 -37.84
N LYS A 62 8.03 -7.18 -37.59
CA LYS A 62 8.67 -5.85 -37.61
C LYS A 62 9.77 -5.70 -36.55
N VAL A 63 9.59 -6.24 -35.34
CA VAL A 63 10.63 -6.22 -34.30
C VAL A 63 11.83 -7.07 -34.71
N LEU A 64 11.62 -8.25 -35.30
CA LEU A 64 12.69 -9.11 -35.80
C LEU A 64 13.51 -8.41 -36.88
N ASP A 65 12.83 -7.78 -37.85
CA ASP A 65 13.49 -7.02 -38.91
C ASP A 65 14.29 -5.84 -38.34
N ALA A 66 13.73 -5.12 -37.37
CA ALA A 66 14.44 -4.03 -36.68
C ALA A 66 15.70 -4.52 -35.95
N LEU A 67 15.60 -5.65 -35.24
CA LEU A 67 16.75 -6.26 -34.54
C LEU A 67 17.83 -6.71 -35.52
N ARG A 68 17.45 -7.39 -36.62
CA ARG A 68 18.40 -7.82 -37.67
C ARG A 68 19.09 -6.65 -38.37
N ALA A 69 18.40 -5.51 -38.50
CA ALA A 69 18.97 -4.28 -39.02
C ALA A 69 19.88 -3.54 -38.01
N GLY A 70 20.08 -4.08 -36.80
CA GLY A 70 20.89 -3.47 -35.75
C GLY A 70 20.18 -2.36 -34.96
N GLY A 71 18.87 -2.16 -35.19
CA GLY A 71 18.02 -1.27 -34.41
C GLY A 71 17.25 -2.00 -33.31
N GLY A 72 16.07 -1.48 -32.96
CA GLY A 72 15.18 -2.07 -31.96
C GLY A 72 15.66 -1.87 -30.50
N PRO A 73 15.03 -2.55 -29.53
CA PRO A 73 15.35 -2.43 -28.11
C PRO A 73 16.66 -3.13 -27.77
N ASP A 74 17.42 -2.62 -26.81
CA ASP A 74 18.61 -3.31 -26.26
C ASP A 74 18.24 -4.15 -25.04
N ILE A 75 17.28 -3.68 -24.23
CA ILE A 75 16.89 -4.35 -22.98
C ILE A 75 15.36 -4.45 -22.84
N SER A 76 14.62 -3.38 -23.16
CA SER A 76 13.17 -3.31 -22.89
C SER A 76 12.31 -3.92 -24.02
N PHE A 77 12.46 -5.22 -24.26
CA PHE A 77 11.77 -5.90 -25.37
C PHE A 77 10.24 -5.76 -25.30
N ARG A 78 9.64 -6.00 -24.13
CA ARG A 78 8.18 -6.00 -23.95
C ARG A 78 7.56 -4.63 -24.26
N ALA A 79 8.12 -3.54 -23.71
CA ALA A 79 7.58 -2.20 -23.94
C ALA A 79 7.69 -1.78 -25.42
N TYR A 80 8.81 -2.13 -26.07
CA TYR A 80 9.02 -1.87 -27.50
C TYR A 80 8.03 -2.66 -28.37
N LEU A 81 7.81 -3.93 -28.05
CA LEU A 81 6.86 -4.80 -28.75
C LEU A 81 5.43 -4.26 -28.65
N LEU A 82 4.96 -3.89 -27.46
CA LEU A 82 3.60 -3.36 -27.27
C LEU A 82 3.38 -2.04 -28.02
N THR A 83 4.40 -1.17 -28.05
CA THR A 83 4.38 0.06 -28.84
C THR A 83 4.34 -0.26 -30.35
N THR A 84 5.06 -1.29 -30.77
CA THR A 84 5.08 -1.75 -32.17
C THR A 84 3.73 -2.32 -32.59
N VAL A 85 3.05 -3.09 -31.74
CA VAL A 85 1.67 -3.58 -31.98
C VAL A 85 0.72 -2.40 -32.26
N ARG A 86 0.75 -1.35 -31.43
CA ARG A 86 -0.05 -0.14 -31.66
C ARG A 86 0.31 0.53 -32.98
N ARG A 87 1.60 0.66 -33.30
CA ARG A 87 2.06 1.27 -34.55
C ARG A 87 1.59 0.49 -35.77
N VAL A 88 1.71 -0.83 -35.76
CA VAL A 88 1.23 -1.71 -36.85
C VAL A 88 -0.27 -1.52 -37.05
N HIS A 89 -1.04 -1.44 -35.97
CA HIS A 89 -2.47 -1.19 -36.05
C HIS A 89 -2.80 0.18 -36.67
N VAL A 90 -2.12 1.24 -36.23
CA VAL A 90 -2.28 2.59 -36.80
C VAL A 90 -1.88 2.62 -38.27
N ASP A 91 -0.78 1.97 -38.64
CA ASP A 91 -0.33 1.83 -40.04
C ASP A 91 -1.37 1.05 -40.88
N ARG A 92 -1.99 0.01 -40.32
CA ARG A 92 -3.06 -0.78 -40.98
C ARG A 92 -4.33 0.06 -41.20
N ILE A 93 -4.74 0.88 -40.23
CA ILE A 93 -5.85 1.82 -40.40
C ILE A 93 -5.51 2.87 -41.47
N ARG A 94 -4.29 3.42 -41.45
CA ARG A 94 -3.85 4.44 -42.41
C ARG A 94 -3.72 3.89 -43.83
N SER A 95 -3.21 2.68 -43.99
CA SER A 95 -3.15 2.00 -45.29
C SER A 95 -4.53 1.55 -45.77
N GLY A 96 -5.41 1.09 -44.88
CA GLY A 96 -6.83 0.87 -45.19
C GLY A 96 -7.56 2.14 -45.64
N LYS A 97 -7.23 3.31 -45.07
CA LYS A 97 -7.72 4.62 -45.56
C LYS A 97 -7.13 5.03 -46.93
N LYS A 98 -5.96 4.49 -47.32
CA LYS A 98 -5.38 4.68 -48.66
C LYS A 98 -6.00 3.74 -49.70
N VAL A 99 -6.50 2.57 -49.27
CA VAL A 99 -7.30 1.64 -50.09
C VAL A 99 -8.78 2.00 -49.91
N GLN A 100 -9.18 3.16 -50.41
CA GLN A 100 -10.59 3.45 -50.70
C GLN A 100 -10.88 2.90 -52.09
N THR A 101 -11.86 2.00 -52.21
CA THR A 101 -12.46 1.66 -53.50
C THR A 101 -13.01 2.97 -54.10
N THR A 102 -12.51 3.36 -55.26
CA THR A 102 -12.80 4.64 -55.93
C THR A 102 -14.30 4.89 -56.10
N ASP A 103 -14.80 5.92 -55.43
CA ASP A 103 -15.50 7.06 -56.04
C ASP A 103 -15.08 8.32 -55.23
N ASP A 104 -14.74 9.40 -55.93
CA ASP A 104 -14.24 10.70 -55.43
C ASP A 104 -12.76 10.84 -55.03
N ILE A 105 -11.95 11.08 -56.07
CA ILE A 105 -10.56 11.55 -56.05
C ILE A 105 -10.55 13.08 -55.91
N ALA A 106 -10.53 13.63 -54.70
CA ALA A 106 -10.29 15.07 -54.49
C ALA A 106 -9.90 15.46 -53.04
N SER A 107 -8.87 14.86 -52.41
CA SER A 107 -8.29 15.45 -51.17
C SER A 107 -6.93 14.87 -50.74
N TYR A 108 -6.03 14.60 -51.69
CA TYR A 108 -4.64 14.23 -51.36
C TYR A 108 -3.67 15.38 -51.64
N GLU A 109 -3.24 16.06 -50.58
CA GLU A 109 -1.94 16.74 -50.51
C GLU A 109 -1.56 17.01 -49.04
N ARG A 110 -0.70 16.17 -48.45
CA ARG A 110 0.32 16.59 -47.46
C ARG A 110 1.38 15.50 -47.24
N GLU A 111 2.63 15.89 -47.50
CA GLU A 111 3.89 15.17 -47.26
C GLU A 111 4.32 15.19 -45.76
N PRO A 112 5.40 14.49 -45.36
CA PRO A 112 5.53 13.93 -44.02
C PRO A 112 6.02 14.95 -42.99
N GLU A 113 5.15 15.32 -42.07
CA GLU A 113 5.53 15.98 -40.83
C GLU A 113 5.92 14.91 -39.80
N THR A 114 7.09 15.06 -39.22
CA THR A 114 7.53 14.37 -38.00
C THR A 114 6.42 14.43 -36.96
N PHE A 115 6.11 13.29 -36.34
CA PHE A 115 5.04 13.15 -35.37
C PHE A 115 5.23 14.07 -34.15
N ASP A 116 4.49 15.19 -34.13
CA ASP A 116 3.73 15.60 -32.96
C ASP A 116 2.30 15.07 -33.16
N ASP A 117 1.81 14.20 -32.27
CA ASP A 117 0.42 13.69 -32.27
C ASP A 117 -0.47 14.56 -31.38
N PRO A 118 -1.44 15.33 -31.93
CA PRO A 118 -2.35 16.13 -31.15
C PRO A 118 -3.71 15.41 -31.00
N THR A 119 -3.80 14.47 -30.05
CA THR A 119 -5.04 14.25 -29.28
C THR A 119 -4.66 14.04 -27.82
N VAL A 120 -4.56 15.19 -27.14
CA VAL A 120 -4.44 15.37 -25.70
C VAL A 120 -5.62 14.71 -24.99
N THR A 121 -5.39 13.53 -24.41
CA THR A 121 -5.97 13.20 -23.11
C THR A 121 -4.87 13.40 -22.07
N GLY A 122 -4.88 14.59 -21.46
CA GLY A 122 -4.00 14.98 -20.36
C GLY A 122 -2.73 15.71 -20.81
N PHE A 123 -2.74 17.04 -20.75
CA PHE A 123 -1.51 17.86 -20.65
C PHE A 123 -0.58 17.32 -19.54
N GLU A 124 -1.16 16.68 -18.52
CA GLU A 124 -0.53 15.97 -17.40
C GLU A 124 0.16 14.64 -17.79
N SER A 125 -0.34 13.91 -18.81
CA SER A 125 0.26 12.63 -19.25
C SER A 125 1.55 12.81 -20.06
N GLY A 126 1.74 13.98 -20.70
CA GLY A 126 2.90 14.28 -21.53
C GLY A 126 4.21 14.42 -20.72
N ALA A 127 4.16 15.07 -19.55
CA ALA A 127 5.34 15.25 -18.71
C ALA A 127 5.80 13.92 -18.07
N ALA A 128 4.86 13.10 -17.61
CA ALA A 128 5.15 11.76 -17.08
C ALA A 128 5.72 10.82 -18.15
N ALA A 129 5.16 10.84 -19.36
CA ALA A 129 5.66 10.04 -20.48
C ALA A 129 7.07 10.48 -20.92
N LYS A 130 7.32 11.80 -21.02
CA LYS A 130 8.66 12.35 -21.30
C LYS A 130 9.67 11.99 -20.21
N ALA A 131 9.28 12.10 -18.94
CA ALA A 131 10.11 11.71 -17.81
C ALA A 131 10.46 10.22 -17.86
N PHE A 132 9.48 9.35 -18.11
CA PHE A 132 9.70 7.91 -18.26
C PHE A 132 10.62 7.58 -19.44
N ALA A 133 10.39 8.19 -20.60
CA ALA A 133 11.22 7.99 -21.80
C ALA A 133 12.67 8.46 -21.61
N SER A 134 12.92 9.41 -20.69
CA SER A 134 14.28 9.90 -20.40
C SER A 134 15.10 8.96 -19.50
N LEU A 135 14.47 7.94 -18.90
CA LEU A 135 15.18 6.98 -18.03
C LEU A 135 16.00 5.97 -18.84
N PRO A 136 17.07 5.39 -18.26
CA PRO A 136 17.76 4.26 -18.87
C PRO A 136 16.79 3.10 -19.20
N GLU A 137 16.98 2.40 -20.32
CA GLU A 137 16.06 1.33 -20.76
C GLU A 137 15.83 0.25 -19.69
N ARG A 138 16.88 -0.09 -18.94
CA ARG A 138 16.80 -1.05 -17.83
C ARG A 138 15.87 -0.58 -16.71
N TRP A 139 15.79 0.74 -16.48
CA TRP A 139 14.88 1.35 -15.50
C TRP A 139 13.45 1.40 -16.03
N GLN A 140 13.27 1.69 -17.32
CA GLN A 140 11.97 1.63 -17.98
C GLN A 140 11.39 0.21 -17.92
N ALA A 141 12.21 -0.80 -18.23
CA ALA A 141 11.81 -2.21 -18.20
C ALA A 141 11.32 -2.62 -16.81
N VAL A 142 12.13 -2.38 -15.76
CA VAL A 142 11.71 -2.76 -14.40
C VAL A 142 10.44 -2.04 -13.95
N LEU A 143 10.30 -0.75 -14.25
CA LEU A 143 9.10 0.02 -13.91
C LEU A 143 7.87 -0.46 -14.67
N TRP A 144 8.02 -0.81 -15.94
CA TRP A 144 6.93 -1.38 -16.74
C TRP A 144 6.44 -2.68 -16.12
N HIS A 145 7.35 -3.61 -15.83
CA HIS A 145 6.97 -4.89 -15.25
C HIS A 145 6.41 -4.77 -13.83
N THR A 146 7.02 -3.97 -12.93
CA THR A 146 6.58 -3.89 -11.52
C THR A 146 5.41 -2.94 -11.29
N GLU A 147 5.40 -1.77 -11.92
CA GLU A 147 4.42 -0.71 -11.64
C GLU A 147 3.27 -0.73 -12.64
N VAL A 148 3.53 -1.02 -13.92
CA VAL A 148 2.49 -1.03 -14.96
C VAL A 148 1.78 -2.38 -15.00
N GLU A 149 2.53 -3.48 -15.06
CA GLU A 149 1.96 -4.84 -15.17
C GLU A 149 1.72 -5.51 -13.81
N GLY A 150 2.26 -4.96 -12.72
CA GLY A 150 2.08 -5.49 -11.36
C GLY A 150 2.80 -6.82 -11.11
N GLU A 151 3.79 -7.16 -11.94
CA GLU A 151 4.53 -8.42 -11.80
C GLU A 151 5.45 -8.39 -10.56
N LYS A 152 5.56 -9.54 -9.89
CA LYS A 152 6.40 -9.67 -8.70
C LYS A 152 7.89 -9.69 -9.11
N PRO A 153 8.82 -9.11 -8.32
CA PRO A 153 10.24 -9.07 -8.63
C PRO A 153 10.87 -10.44 -8.95
N ALA A 154 10.37 -11.52 -8.36
CA ALA A 154 10.82 -12.89 -8.61
C ALA A 154 10.49 -13.39 -10.03
N ALA A 155 9.37 -12.95 -10.63
CA ALA A 155 8.99 -13.32 -12.00
C ALA A 155 9.81 -12.55 -13.06
N ILE A 156 10.25 -11.33 -12.72
CA ILE A 156 10.97 -10.42 -13.61
C ILE A 156 12.49 -10.70 -13.58
N ALA A 157 12.99 -11.26 -12.48
CA ALA A 157 14.40 -11.58 -12.26
C ALA A 157 15.06 -12.30 -13.44
N PRO A 158 14.49 -13.40 -14.00
CA PRO A 158 15.04 -14.07 -15.17
C PRO A 158 15.06 -13.19 -16.43
N LEU A 159 14.03 -12.37 -16.65
CA LEU A 159 13.93 -11.48 -17.83
C LEU A 159 15.06 -10.44 -17.84
N LEU A 160 15.40 -9.88 -16.66
CA LEU A 160 16.41 -8.84 -16.51
C LEU A 160 17.83 -9.36 -16.20
N GLY A 161 18.02 -10.68 -16.10
CA GLY A 161 19.29 -11.29 -15.69
C GLY A 161 19.72 -10.84 -14.28
N LEU A 162 18.78 -10.73 -13.35
CA LEU A 162 18.99 -10.24 -11.99
C LEU A 162 18.41 -11.20 -10.96
N THR A 163 18.87 -11.10 -9.71
CA THR A 163 18.18 -11.74 -8.58
C THR A 163 16.89 -10.97 -8.25
N ALA A 164 15.91 -11.60 -7.61
CA ALA A 164 14.68 -10.93 -7.18
C ALA A 164 14.96 -9.70 -6.29
N ASN A 165 16.00 -9.78 -5.44
CA ASN A 165 16.46 -8.65 -4.64
C ASN A 165 17.08 -7.54 -5.51
N GLY A 166 17.85 -7.91 -6.53
CA GLY A 166 18.39 -6.99 -7.53
C GLY A 166 17.30 -6.24 -8.29
N VAL A 167 16.21 -6.92 -8.66
CA VAL A 167 15.03 -6.31 -9.29
C VAL A 167 14.35 -5.33 -8.33
N SER A 168 14.12 -5.71 -7.07
CA SER A 168 13.51 -4.82 -6.07
C SER A 168 14.34 -3.54 -5.84
N ALA A 169 15.67 -3.69 -5.74
CA ALA A 169 16.58 -2.55 -5.59
C ALA A 169 16.66 -1.69 -6.86
N LEU A 170 16.58 -2.29 -8.04
CA LEU A 170 16.52 -1.58 -9.32
C LEU A 170 15.20 -0.82 -9.46
N ALA A 171 14.07 -1.44 -9.13
CA ALA A 171 12.74 -0.83 -9.17
C ALA A 171 12.65 0.38 -8.21
N TYR A 172 13.24 0.26 -7.01
CA TYR A 172 13.34 1.38 -6.07
C TYR A 172 14.11 2.56 -6.66
N ARG A 173 15.31 2.29 -7.21
CA ARG A 173 16.14 3.33 -7.86
C ARG A 173 15.47 3.92 -9.09
N ALA A 174 14.81 3.10 -9.89
CA ALA A 174 14.10 3.53 -11.08
C ALA A 174 12.91 4.43 -10.73
N ARG A 175 12.17 4.15 -9.64
CA ARG A 175 11.13 5.06 -9.13
C ARG A 175 11.70 6.40 -8.69
N GLU A 176 12.86 6.40 -8.04
CA GLU A 176 13.51 7.65 -7.66
C GLU A 176 14.00 8.44 -8.87
N GLY A 177 14.60 7.75 -9.84
CA GLY A 177 14.98 8.32 -11.13
C GLY A 177 13.80 8.94 -11.86
N LEU A 178 12.65 8.26 -11.89
CA LEU A 178 11.42 8.77 -12.50
C LEU A 178 10.94 10.06 -11.82
N ARG A 179 10.96 10.12 -10.49
CA ARG A 179 10.58 11.34 -9.74
C ARG A 179 11.50 12.50 -10.06
N GLN A 180 12.81 12.25 -10.11
CA GLN A 180 13.79 13.28 -10.46
C GLN A 180 13.58 13.77 -11.90
N ALA A 181 13.41 12.86 -12.86
CA ALA A 181 13.13 13.19 -14.25
C ALA A 181 11.81 13.97 -14.38
N TYR A 182 10.77 13.60 -13.63
CA TYR A 182 9.48 14.29 -13.61
C TYR A 182 9.59 15.72 -13.06
N LEU A 183 10.26 15.88 -11.91
CA LEU A 183 10.50 17.20 -11.32
C LEU A 183 11.31 18.08 -12.26
N GLN A 184 12.30 17.51 -12.96
CA GLN A 184 13.10 18.23 -13.95
C GLN A 184 12.26 18.79 -15.11
N GLN A 185 11.21 18.09 -15.55
CA GLN A 185 10.28 18.62 -16.58
C GLN A 185 9.53 19.87 -16.09
N HIS A 186 9.26 19.97 -14.79
CA HIS A 186 8.50 21.08 -14.20
C HIS A 186 9.39 22.25 -13.73
N LEU A 187 10.71 22.07 -13.64
CA LEU A 187 11.62 23.15 -13.24
C LEU A 187 11.65 24.31 -14.24
N ALA A 188 11.27 24.09 -15.50
CA ALA A 188 11.18 25.14 -16.51
C ALA A 188 9.97 26.07 -16.30
N ASP A 189 8.91 25.58 -15.66
CA ASP A 189 7.61 26.26 -15.56
C ASP A 189 7.41 27.05 -14.26
N VAL A 190 8.31 26.86 -13.26
CA VAL A 190 8.20 27.51 -11.96
C VAL A 190 9.25 28.62 -11.78
N ALA A 191 8.78 29.88 -11.79
CA ALA A 191 9.62 31.05 -11.58
C ALA A 191 9.88 31.34 -10.09
N GLY A 192 11.13 31.67 -9.74
CA GLY A 192 11.56 32.18 -8.42
C GLY A 192 12.50 31.25 -7.62
N ASP A 193 13.46 31.84 -6.90
CA ASP A 193 14.50 31.09 -6.16
C ASP A 193 13.92 30.19 -5.06
N ARG A 194 12.86 30.64 -4.37
CA ARG A 194 12.18 29.87 -3.33
C ARG A 194 11.41 28.67 -3.91
N CYS A 195 10.84 28.84 -5.10
CA CYS A 195 10.16 27.77 -5.81
C CYS A 195 11.15 26.70 -6.27
N ARG A 196 12.28 27.10 -6.86
CA ARG A 196 13.37 26.19 -7.25
C ARG A 196 13.89 25.39 -6.07
N TRP A 197 14.16 26.05 -4.94
CA TRP A 197 14.59 25.38 -3.71
C TRP A 197 13.56 24.35 -3.21
N THR A 198 12.26 24.64 -3.38
CA THR A 198 11.18 23.76 -2.94
C THR A 198 11.01 22.58 -3.90
N THR A 199 10.99 22.79 -5.21
CA THR A 199 10.85 21.72 -6.21
C THR A 199 12.00 20.73 -6.15
N GLU A 200 13.23 21.18 -5.90
CA GLU A 200 14.39 20.31 -5.64
C GLU A 200 14.24 19.42 -4.39
N ARG A 201 13.41 19.84 -3.43
CA ARG A 201 13.17 19.15 -2.15
C ARG A 201 11.83 18.41 -2.08
N LEU A 202 10.93 18.60 -3.05
CA LEU A 202 9.62 17.92 -3.10
C LEU A 202 9.76 16.40 -3.10
N GLY A 203 10.76 15.86 -3.81
CA GLY A 203 11.03 14.42 -3.82
C GLY A 203 11.38 13.85 -2.43
N ALA A 204 12.21 14.57 -1.66
CA ALA A 204 12.53 14.19 -0.29
C ALA A 204 11.37 14.46 0.68
N TYR A 205 10.55 15.48 0.43
CA TYR A 205 9.37 15.83 1.22
C TYR A 205 8.32 14.71 1.19
N VAL A 206 7.99 14.17 0.01
CA VAL A 206 7.02 13.05 -0.16
C VAL A 206 7.48 11.79 0.59
N ARG A 207 8.80 11.57 0.71
CA ARG A 207 9.37 10.42 1.41
C ARG A 207 9.59 10.65 2.91
N GLY A 208 9.27 11.83 3.44
CA GLY A 208 9.58 12.20 4.82
C GLY A 208 11.09 12.31 5.11
N GLY A 209 11.93 12.42 4.07
CA GLY A 209 13.39 12.46 4.17
C GLY A 209 13.99 13.85 4.40
N LEU A 210 13.15 14.87 4.62
CA LEU A 210 13.60 16.22 4.94
C LEU A 210 13.78 16.40 6.45
N THR A 211 14.74 17.25 6.84
CA THR A 211 14.86 17.68 8.24
C THR A 211 13.58 18.37 8.71
N LYS A 212 13.30 18.39 10.02
CA LYS A 212 12.10 19.08 10.57
C LYS A 212 11.99 20.53 10.10
N ARG A 213 13.12 21.22 9.97
CA ARG A 213 13.21 22.61 9.48
C ARG A 213 12.88 22.72 8.00
N GLU A 214 13.48 21.89 7.16
CA GLU A 214 13.20 21.89 5.71
C GLU A 214 11.76 21.49 5.40
N ASN A 215 11.24 20.50 6.12
CA ASN A 215 9.87 20.04 5.99
C ASN A 215 8.86 21.16 6.32
N ARG A 216 9.12 21.97 7.36
CA ARG A 216 8.32 23.16 7.67
C ARG A 216 8.41 24.21 6.55
N ASN A 217 9.61 24.51 6.06
CA ASN A 217 9.83 25.50 5.01
C ASN A 217 9.12 25.12 3.69
N VAL A 218 9.16 23.83 3.32
CA VAL A 218 8.45 23.32 2.14
C VAL A 218 6.93 23.47 2.31
N ARG A 219 6.37 23.11 3.47
CA ARG A 219 4.94 23.30 3.77
C ARG A 219 4.51 24.75 3.69
N GLU A 220 5.22 25.63 4.40
CA GLU A 220 4.92 27.06 4.42
C GLU A 220 4.94 27.66 3.01
N HIS A 221 5.90 27.25 2.17
CA HIS A 221 5.92 27.68 0.77
C HIS A 221 4.76 27.13 -0.06
N MET A 222 4.37 25.86 0.16
CA MET A 222 3.23 25.25 -0.54
C MET A 222 1.89 25.88 -0.14
N ASP A 223 1.73 26.27 1.13
CA ASP A 223 0.55 26.98 1.60
C ASP A 223 0.37 28.33 0.86
N ASP A 224 1.48 28.98 0.50
CA ASP A 224 1.50 30.27 -0.20
C ASP A 224 1.68 30.18 -1.73
N CYS A 225 2.03 29.01 -2.28
CA CYS A 225 2.38 28.84 -3.70
C CYS A 225 1.56 27.74 -4.39
N ALA A 226 0.51 28.16 -5.09
CA ALA A 226 -0.37 27.24 -5.86
C ALA A 226 0.39 26.40 -6.90
N LYS A 227 1.46 26.92 -7.51
CA LYS A 227 2.27 26.19 -8.52
C LYS A 227 3.01 25.01 -7.90
N CYS A 228 3.72 25.22 -6.80
CA CYS A 228 4.45 24.16 -6.10
C CYS A 228 3.49 23.13 -5.49
N THR A 229 2.31 23.56 -5.06
CA THR A 229 1.24 22.67 -4.59
C THR A 229 0.66 21.81 -5.71
N ALA A 230 0.45 22.38 -6.91
CA ALA A 230 0.05 21.61 -8.08
C ALA A 230 1.09 20.54 -8.44
N VAL A 231 2.37 20.92 -8.55
CA VAL A 231 3.47 19.97 -8.82
C VAL A 231 3.57 18.87 -7.75
N TYR A 232 3.33 19.20 -6.48
CA TYR A 232 3.29 18.20 -5.40
C TYR A 232 2.13 17.22 -5.56
N LEU A 233 0.92 17.70 -5.83
CA LEU A 233 -0.26 16.85 -6.02
C LEU A 233 -0.08 15.92 -7.22
N GLU A 234 0.45 16.44 -8.32
CA GLU A 234 0.80 15.64 -9.50
C GLU A 234 1.89 14.60 -9.18
N LEU A 235 2.93 14.96 -8.41
CA LEU A 235 3.98 14.01 -8.03
C LEU A 235 3.44 12.86 -7.16
N VAL A 236 2.48 13.14 -6.28
CA VAL A 236 1.78 12.14 -5.45
C VAL A 236 0.89 11.25 -6.33
N GLU A 237 0.24 11.82 -7.34
CA GLU A 237 -0.57 11.09 -8.32
C GLU A 237 0.28 10.18 -9.21
N VAL A 238 1.38 10.68 -9.79
CA VAL A 238 2.33 9.87 -10.55
C VAL A 238 2.78 8.66 -9.73
N ASN A 239 3.12 8.86 -8.45
CA ASN A 239 3.61 7.76 -7.62
C ASN A 239 2.53 6.71 -7.26
N SER A 240 1.25 7.05 -7.31
CA SER A 240 0.14 6.15 -6.93
C SER A 240 -0.64 5.63 -8.14
N ALA A 241 -0.51 6.26 -9.31
CA ALA A 241 -1.28 5.99 -10.52
C ALA A 241 -0.42 5.78 -11.77
N LEU A 242 0.87 5.46 -11.62
CA LEU A 242 1.80 5.12 -12.71
C LEU A 242 1.19 4.27 -13.84
N PRO A 243 0.50 3.14 -13.57
CA PRO A 243 -0.18 2.38 -14.62
C PRO A 243 -1.23 3.19 -15.38
N ALA A 244 -2.08 3.95 -14.67
CA ALA A 244 -3.14 4.75 -15.27
C ALA A 244 -2.63 5.94 -16.10
N LEU A 245 -1.40 6.39 -15.89
CA LEU A 245 -0.76 7.46 -16.66
C LEU A 245 0.05 6.93 -17.84
N LEU A 246 0.91 5.93 -17.61
CA LEU A 246 1.84 5.46 -18.64
C LEU A 246 1.17 4.57 -19.70
N ALA A 247 0.19 3.74 -19.32
CA ALA A 247 -0.45 2.87 -20.30
C ALA A 247 -1.26 3.66 -21.33
N PRO A 248 -2.10 4.66 -20.97
CA PRO A 248 -2.75 5.49 -21.97
C PRO A 248 -1.78 6.36 -22.78
N ALA A 249 -0.73 6.90 -22.13
CA ALA A 249 0.24 7.74 -22.83
C ALA A 249 1.03 6.97 -23.91
N LEU A 250 1.50 5.76 -23.59
CA LEU A 250 2.32 4.96 -24.51
C LEU A 250 1.46 4.10 -25.47
N LEU A 251 0.38 3.51 -24.95
CA LEU A 251 -0.44 2.54 -25.69
C LEU A 251 -1.77 3.11 -26.22
N GLY A 252 -2.08 4.38 -25.93
CA GLY A 252 -3.35 5.02 -26.33
C GLY A 252 -4.55 4.48 -25.55
N THR A 253 -5.77 4.65 -26.07
CA THR A 253 -7.01 4.20 -25.41
C THR A 253 -7.04 2.70 -25.13
N ALA A 254 -6.31 1.89 -25.91
CA ALA A 254 -6.15 0.45 -25.70
C ALA A 254 -5.29 0.09 -24.48
N GLY A 255 -4.47 1.02 -23.98
CA GLY A 255 -3.65 0.83 -22.78
C GLY A 255 -4.47 0.51 -21.52
N ILE A 256 -5.69 1.05 -21.43
CA ILE A 256 -6.57 0.80 -20.29
C ILE A 256 -7.08 -0.65 -20.32
N GLY A 257 -7.48 -1.16 -21.49
CA GLY A 257 -7.90 -2.55 -21.67
C GLY A 257 -6.75 -3.55 -21.50
N TYR A 258 -5.54 -3.16 -21.92
CA TYR A 258 -4.32 -3.96 -21.73
C TYR A 258 -4.04 -4.20 -20.25
N LEU A 259 -4.07 -3.14 -19.43
CA LEU A 259 -3.82 -3.23 -17.99
C LEU A 259 -4.84 -4.09 -17.23
N ALA A 260 -6.12 -3.96 -17.59
CA ALA A 260 -7.18 -4.78 -17.01
C ALA A 260 -6.96 -6.28 -17.31
N ALA A 261 -6.38 -6.61 -18.46
CA ALA A 261 -6.06 -7.97 -18.85
C ALA A 261 -4.70 -8.48 -18.31
N ALA A 262 -3.71 -7.59 -18.12
CA ALA A 262 -2.34 -7.95 -17.76
C ALA A 262 -2.15 -8.17 -16.24
N SER A 263 -2.81 -7.39 -15.39
CA SER A 263 -2.54 -7.39 -13.95
C SER A 263 -3.23 -8.51 -13.17
N GLY A 264 -4.24 -9.18 -13.73
CA GLY A 264 -5.11 -10.13 -12.99
C GLY A 264 -5.87 -9.51 -11.80
N ALA A 265 -5.58 -8.25 -11.48
CA ALA A 265 -6.25 -7.45 -10.49
C ALA A 265 -7.54 -6.92 -11.10
N LYS A 266 -8.65 -7.08 -10.39
CA LYS A 266 -9.87 -6.33 -10.66
C LYS A 266 -9.60 -4.85 -10.38
N VAL A 267 -9.00 -4.15 -11.34
CA VAL A 267 -8.88 -2.69 -11.30
C VAL A 267 -10.30 -2.15 -11.44
N GLY A 268 -10.94 -1.85 -10.30
CA GLY A 268 -12.28 -1.28 -10.22
C GLY A 268 -12.36 0.17 -10.69
N LEU A 269 -11.74 0.51 -11.83
CA LEU A 269 -11.65 1.90 -12.32
C LEU A 269 -11.78 2.06 -13.84
N VAL A 270 -12.23 1.04 -14.59
CA VAL A 270 -12.20 1.07 -16.08
C VAL A 270 -13.59 1.12 -16.75
N GLY A 271 -14.69 1.19 -16.00
CA GLY A 271 -16.03 1.26 -16.58
C GLY A 271 -16.43 2.60 -17.22
N PHE A 272 -15.71 3.70 -16.98
CA PHE A 272 -16.26 5.04 -17.21
C PHE A 272 -15.80 5.78 -18.48
N VAL A 273 -14.83 5.28 -19.23
CA VAL A 273 -14.26 6.05 -20.36
C VAL A 273 -14.91 5.73 -21.72
N ILE A 274 -15.49 4.54 -21.91
CA ILE A 274 -15.90 4.08 -23.26
C ILE A 274 -17.37 4.37 -23.59
N THR A 275 -18.28 4.53 -22.62
CA THR A 275 -19.72 4.75 -22.90
C THR A 275 -20.17 6.22 -22.90
N GLY A 276 -19.35 7.15 -22.42
CA GLY A 276 -19.71 8.58 -22.34
C GLY A 276 -19.44 9.41 -23.60
N TRP A 277 -18.57 8.95 -24.51
CA TRP A 277 -18.08 9.78 -25.62
C TRP A 277 -18.95 9.74 -26.88
N ARG A 278 -19.92 8.82 -26.98
CA ARG A 278 -20.73 8.69 -28.21
C ARG A 278 -21.98 9.57 -28.25
N LYS A 279 -22.31 10.31 -27.18
CA LYS A 279 -23.57 11.08 -27.05
C LYS A 279 -23.42 12.60 -26.98
N VAL A 280 -22.18 13.12 -26.98
CA VAL A 280 -21.91 14.56 -26.77
C VAL A 280 -21.57 15.30 -28.07
N THR A 281 -21.28 14.61 -29.18
CA THR A 281 -20.95 15.27 -30.45
C THR A 281 -22.14 15.57 -31.36
N GLU A 282 -23.38 15.25 -30.97
CA GLU A 282 -24.56 15.45 -31.83
C GLU A 282 -25.37 16.74 -31.55
N ASN A 283 -25.09 17.51 -30.48
CA ASN A 283 -26.03 18.59 -30.11
C ASN A 283 -25.41 19.91 -29.62
N SER A 284 -24.29 20.37 -30.20
CA SER A 284 -23.74 21.70 -29.86
C SER A 284 -23.25 22.48 -31.06
N THR A 285 -24.18 22.77 -31.98
CA THR A 285 -24.15 24.02 -32.74
C THR A 285 -25.10 25.02 -32.07
N ARG A 286 -24.58 26.21 -31.73
CA ARG A 286 -25.25 27.40 -31.14
C ARG A 286 -25.17 27.50 -29.61
N THR A 287 -24.15 28.19 -29.11
CA THR A 287 -24.25 29.63 -28.72
C THR A 287 -22.88 30.13 -28.29
N ALA A 288 -22.55 31.33 -28.75
CA ALA A 288 -21.27 31.98 -28.56
C ALA A 288 -21.33 33.05 -27.46
N VAL A 289 -20.14 33.39 -26.96
CA VAL A 289 -19.68 34.65 -26.35
C VAL A 289 -19.88 34.84 -24.84
N ALA A 290 -18.75 34.81 -24.11
CA ALA A 290 -18.20 35.90 -23.27
C ALA A 290 -17.59 35.40 -21.95
N GLY A 291 -16.29 35.68 -21.74
CA GLY A 291 -15.67 35.74 -20.40
C GLY A 291 -14.91 34.48 -19.99
N GLY A 292 -13.57 34.57 -19.97
CA GLY A 292 -12.71 33.48 -19.53
C GLY A 292 -12.82 33.20 -18.03
N ALA A 293 -12.87 31.91 -17.68
CA ALA A 293 -12.33 31.33 -16.47
C ALA A 293 -12.11 29.83 -16.69
N VAL A 294 -10.83 29.46 -16.81
CA VAL A 294 -10.33 28.09 -16.65
C VAL A 294 -10.46 27.74 -15.16
N VAL A 295 -11.18 26.67 -14.78
CA VAL A 295 -10.98 25.85 -13.55
C VAL A 295 -11.89 24.60 -13.60
N VAL A 296 -11.24 23.43 -13.67
CA VAL A 296 -11.59 22.10 -13.12
C VAL A 296 -12.83 21.37 -13.65
N VAL A 297 -12.63 20.54 -14.67
CA VAL A 297 -13.38 19.29 -14.86
C VAL A 297 -12.42 18.10 -14.65
N ALA A 298 -12.05 17.88 -13.39
CA ALA A 298 -11.45 16.63 -12.93
C ALA A 298 -12.27 15.96 -11.80
N ILE A 299 -13.45 16.51 -11.46
CA ILE A 299 -14.35 15.96 -10.43
C ILE A 299 -15.58 15.24 -11.05
N ALA A 300 -15.86 15.41 -12.34
CA ALA A 300 -17.06 14.84 -12.95
C ALA A 300 -16.97 13.34 -13.29
N ALA A 301 -15.75 12.79 -13.49
CA ALA A 301 -15.60 11.37 -13.86
C ALA A 301 -15.81 10.40 -12.67
N VAL A 302 -15.62 10.87 -11.42
CA VAL A 302 -15.81 10.04 -10.22
C VAL A 302 -17.23 10.14 -9.66
N LEU A 303 -17.91 11.28 -9.82
CA LEU A 303 -19.28 11.45 -9.29
C LEU A 303 -20.38 10.85 -10.18
N ALA A 304 -20.14 10.64 -11.48
CA ALA A 304 -21.12 10.03 -12.36
C ALA A 304 -21.06 8.47 -12.38
N ALA A 305 -19.99 7.87 -11.82
CA ALA A 305 -19.83 6.42 -11.74
C ALA A 305 -20.57 5.75 -10.57
N MET A 306 -21.01 6.50 -9.55
CA MET A 306 -21.64 5.95 -8.35
C MET A 306 -23.17 5.96 -8.36
N ALA A 307 -23.80 6.43 -9.45
CA ALA A 307 -25.27 6.60 -9.49
C ALA A 307 -26.05 5.53 -10.28
N LEU A 308 -25.41 4.60 -11.03
CA LEU A 308 -26.14 3.85 -12.07
C LEU A 308 -25.90 2.34 -12.21
N THR A 309 -25.19 1.64 -11.31
CA THR A 309 -25.21 0.17 -11.32
C THR A 309 -25.35 -0.38 -9.92
N GLY A 310 -26.60 -0.52 -9.47
CA GLY A 310 -26.92 -1.43 -8.37
C GLY A 310 -26.58 -2.86 -8.79
N ASN A 311 -25.52 -3.41 -8.18
CA ASN A 311 -25.31 -4.82 -7.81
C ASN A 311 -23.80 -5.06 -7.56
N ASP A 312 -23.40 -5.02 -6.30
CA ASP A 312 -22.04 -5.34 -5.86
C ASP A 312 -21.94 -6.81 -5.40
N THR A 313 -21.50 -7.70 -6.29
CA THR A 313 -20.72 -8.88 -5.87
C THR A 313 -19.63 -9.20 -6.91
N PRO A 314 -18.34 -9.25 -6.52
CA PRO A 314 -17.35 -10.04 -7.24
C PRO A 314 -17.42 -11.53 -6.82
N PRO A 315 -17.06 -12.48 -7.71
CA PRO A 315 -17.29 -13.91 -7.56
C PRO A 315 -16.36 -14.53 -6.52
N ALA A 316 -16.92 -15.54 -5.85
CA ALA A 316 -16.26 -16.41 -4.90
C ALA A 316 -14.96 -17.02 -5.43
N ALA A 317 -13.98 -17.14 -4.54
CA ALA A 317 -12.86 -18.06 -4.72
C ALA A 317 -13.40 -19.49 -4.79
N ILE A 318 -12.89 -20.26 -5.75
CA ILE A 318 -13.13 -21.69 -5.94
C ILE A 318 -12.82 -22.43 -4.64
N GLU A 319 -13.80 -23.20 -4.17
CA GLU A 319 -13.70 -24.16 -3.08
C GLU A 319 -12.56 -25.16 -3.34
N LYS A 320 -11.67 -25.32 -2.35
CA LYS A 320 -10.80 -26.50 -2.28
C LYS A 320 -11.60 -27.62 -1.60
N PRO A 321 -11.72 -28.83 -2.19
CA PRO A 321 -12.53 -29.89 -1.62
C PRO A 321 -11.95 -30.36 -0.26
N PRO A 322 -12.79 -30.86 0.66
CA PRO A 322 -12.39 -31.14 2.03
C PRO A 322 -11.39 -32.30 2.09
N ALA A 323 -10.22 -32.04 2.66
CA ALA A 323 -9.36 -33.10 3.17
C ALA A 323 -10.01 -33.60 4.47
N SER A 324 -10.59 -34.80 4.39
CA SER A 324 -11.06 -35.57 5.54
C SER A 324 -9.86 -36.04 6.36
N SER A 325 -9.74 -35.56 7.59
CA SER A 325 -8.87 -36.16 8.60
C SER A 325 -9.64 -37.30 9.29
N PRO A 326 -9.20 -38.56 9.21
CA PRO A 326 -9.67 -39.59 10.13
C PRO A 326 -9.06 -39.37 11.52
N THR A 327 -9.91 -39.42 12.53
CA THR A 327 -9.59 -39.41 13.95
C THR A 327 -8.66 -40.57 14.33
N GLN A 328 -7.48 -40.29 14.90
CA GLN A 328 -6.71 -41.29 15.66
C GLN A 328 -6.08 -40.69 16.95
N PRO A 329 -6.14 -41.38 18.11
CA PRO A 329 -5.60 -40.93 19.40
C PRO A 329 -4.06 -40.91 19.48
N PRO A 330 -3.45 -40.29 20.52
CA PRO A 330 -2.06 -39.81 20.48
C PRO A 330 -1.03 -40.94 20.59
N ALA A 331 -0.09 -41.00 19.64
CA ALA A 331 1.08 -41.86 19.69
C ALA A 331 2.31 -41.10 20.25
N GLN A 332 3.05 -41.77 21.13
CA GLN A 332 4.24 -41.30 21.84
C GLN A 332 5.41 -40.92 20.91
N LYS A 333 6.16 -39.87 21.29
CA LYS A 333 7.42 -39.46 20.64
C LYS A 333 8.48 -40.57 20.73
N PRO A 334 9.16 -40.94 19.62
CA PRO A 334 10.36 -41.77 19.69
C PRO A 334 11.57 -40.99 20.21
N THR A 335 12.21 -41.52 21.23
CA THR A 335 13.49 -41.07 21.78
C THR A 335 14.63 -41.59 20.89
N VAL A 336 15.50 -40.71 20.38
CA VAL A 336 16.74 -41.10 19.68
C VAL A 336 17.95 -40.80 20.58
N PRO A 337 18.83 -41.78 20.87
CA PRO A 337 20.03 -41.57 21.67
C PRO A 337 21.16 -40.89 20.86
N PRO A 338 22.08 -40.16 21.52
CA PRO A 338 23.13 -39.41 20.84
C PRO A 338 24.23 -40.33 20.29
N VAL A 339 24.61 -40.11 19.03
CA VAL A 339 25.76 -40.77 18.38
C VAL A 339 26.98 -39.85 18.48
N ASN A 340 28.03 -40.32 19.15
CA ASN A 340 29.35 -39.70 19.20
C ASN A 340 30.14 -39.99 17.90
N PRO A 341 30.74 -39.00 17.24
CA PRO A 341 31.70 -39.25 16.16
C PRO A 341 33.10 -39.64 16.70
N PRO A 342 33.83 -40.52 16.01
CA PRO A 342 35.11 -41.05 16.49
C PRO A 342 36.28 -40.07 16.29
N SER A 343 37.20 -40.13 17.24
CA SER A 343 38.49 -39.44 17.22
C SER A 343 39.49 -40.19 16.32
N ALA A 344 40.11 -39.50 15.36
CA ALA A 344 41.21 -40.04 14.57
C ALA A 344 42.35 -39.00 14.44
N LYS A 345 43.57 -39.49 14.70
CA LYS A 345 44.91 -38.86 14.58
C LYS A 345 45.80 -39.94 13.91
N PRO A 346 47.06 -39.73 13.45
CA PRO A 346 47.81 -38.63 12.80
C PRO A 346 48.27 -39.09 11.35
N PRO A 347 49.26 -38.52 10.59
CA PRO A 347 50.69 -38.41 10.96
C PRO A 347 51.44 -37.13 10.49
N SER A 348 52.55 -36.85 11.19
CA SER A 348 53.61 -35.90 10.83
C SER A 348 54.44 -36.37 9.63
N ALA A 349 54.86 -35.42 8.78
CA ALA A 349 56.06 -35.55 7.95
C ALA A 349 56.79 -34.20 7.79
N LYS A 350 58.12 -34.26 7.89
CA LYS A 350 59.18 -33.24 7.72
C LYS A 350 60.21 -33.91 6.77
N PRO A 351 61.36 -33.32 6.32
CA PRO A 351 61.81 -32.01 5.77
C PRO A 351 62.15 -32.19 4.23
N PRO A 352 62.96 -31.38 3.47
CA PRO A 352 64.06 -30.48 3.87
C PRO A 352 64.31 -29.17 3.09
N ALA A 353 65.29 -28.43 3.63
CA ALA A 353 65.85 -27.18 3.16
C ALA A 353 66.96 -27.38 2.10
N SER A 354 67.18 -26.38 1.27
CA SER A 354 68.43 -26.16 0.51
C SER A 354 68.57 -24.69 0.08
N ASN A 355 69.64 -24.04 0.56
CA ASN A 355 70.36 -22.90 -0.04
C ASN A 355 71.69 -23.46 -0.65
N PRO A 356 72.61 -22.69 -1.28
CA PRO A 356 72.61 -21.36 -1.94
C PRO A 356 73.25 -21.41 -3.37
N THR A 357 73.53 -20.26 -4.04
CA THR A 357 74.85 -19.87 -4.66
C THR A 357 74.77 -18.86 -5.86
N THR A 358 75.51 -17.73 -5.69
CA THR A 358 76.24 -16.77 -6.61
C THR A 358 75.61 -15.88 -7.70
N ALA A 359 75.75 -14.53 -7.52
CA ALA A 359 76.58 -13.49 -8.21
C ALA A 359 76.96 -13.62 -9.73
N PRO A 360 77.29 -12.54 -10.52
CA PRO A 360 77.98 -11.28 -10.11
C PRO A 360 77.66 -9.92 -10.82
N THR A 361 78.04 -8.82 -10.13
CA THR A 361 78.82 -7.59 -10.50
C THR A 361 78.57 -6.79 -11.81
N THR A 362 78.33 -5.46 -11.68
CA THR A 362 79.26 -4.37 -12.11
C THR A 362 78.74 -2.96 -11.74
N ALA A 363 79.66 -2.11 -11.27
CA ALA A 363 79.55 -0.65 -11.10
C ALA A 363 79.99 0.09 -12.39
N PRO A 364 79.88 1.44 -12.54
CA PRO A 364 80.85 2.35 -11.90
C PRO A 364 80.34 3.76 -11.46
N THR A 365 81.21 4.35 -10.62
CA THR A 365 81.36 5.68 -10.00
C THR A 365 81.37 6.91 -10.93
N THR A 366 80.89 8.07 -10.43
CA THR A 366 81.62 9.38 -10.50
C THR A 366 81.03 10.44 -9.54
N ALA A 367 81.92 11.15 -8.84
CA ALA A 367 81.70 12.38 -8.06
C ALA A 367 82.30 13.59 -8.81
N PRO A 368 81.90 14.84 -8.49
CA PRO A 368 82.89 15.83 -7.99
C PRO A 368 82.32 16.83 -6.94
N THR A 369 83.00 17.12 -5.83
CA THR A 369 84.02 18.17 -5.55
C THR A 369 83.46 19.55 -5.14
N GLN A 370 83.87 19.99 -3.95
CA GLN A 370 83.63 21.27 -3.27
C GLN A 370 84.63 22.36 -3.70
N PRO A 371 84.34 23.66 -3.47
CA PRO A 371 85.39 24.62 -3.13
C PRO A 371 85.14 25.38 -1.80
N THR A 372 86.27 25.64 -1.15
CA THR A 372 86.51 26.33 0.13
C THR A 372 86.57 27.85 -0.04
N VAL A 373 86.12 28.62 0.97
CA VAL A 373 86.56 30.01 1.23
C VAL A 373 86.68 30.30 2.74
N THR A 374 87.73 31.07 3.06
CA THR A 374 88.37 31.42 4.36
C THR A 374 87.67 32.62 5.09
N PRO A 375 87.90 32.86 6.41
CA PRO A 375 87.05 33.68 7.29
C PRO A 375 87.63 35.06 7.73
N THR A 376 86.77 35.98 8.19
CA THR A 376 87.12 37.17 9.04
C THR A 376 85.86 37.72 9.78
N PRO A 377 85.96 38.62 10.81
CA PRO A 377 85.90 38.29 12.22
C PRO A 377 84.64 38.83 12.97
N THR A 378 84.47 38.32 14.18
CA THR A 378 83.42 38.58 15.18
C THR A 378 83.42 40.02 15.75
N PRO A 379 82.23 40.59 16.06
CA PRO A 379 82.07 41.56 17.14
C PRO A 379 81.48 40.89 18.39
N VAL A 380 82.14 41.14 19.52
CA VAL A 380 81.72 40.75 20.88
C VAL A 380 80.55 41.62 21.34
N VAL A 381 79.48 41.01 21.86
CA VAL A 381 78.37 41.69 22.59
C VAL A 381 77.99 40.81 23.80
N PRO A 382 77.70 41.38 24.98
CA PRO A 382 77.90 40.73 26.28
C PRO A 382 76.73 39.88 26.77
N THR A 383 77.06 38.98 27.69
CA THR A 383 76.25 38.00 28.41
C THR A 383 75.06 38.59 29.19
N PRO A 384 73.83 38.05 29.10
CA PRO A 384 72.74 38.34 30.03
C PRO A 384 72.78 37.43 31.29
N PRO A 385 72.23 37.88 32.44
CA PRO A 385 72.30 37.18 33.73
C PRO A 385 71.39 35.94 33.79
N PRO A 386 71.57 35.03 34.78
CA PRO A 386 70.90 33.74 34.80
C PRO A 386 69.38 33.88 35.05
N SER A 387 68.60 33.22 34.20
CA SER A 387 67.14 33.10 34.34
C SER A 387 66.75 32.09 35.42
N THR A 388 65.99 32.57 36.39
CA THR A 388 65.25 31.85 37.44
C THR A 388 64.38 30.71 36.85
N PRO A 389 64.27 29.54 37.51
CA PRO A 389 63.43 28.44 37.02
C PRO A 389 61.95 28.86 36.98
N THR A 390 61.33 28.72 35.81
CA THR A 390 59.89 28.97 35.62
C THR A 390 59.08 27.84 36.28
N PRO A 391 58.03 28.14 37.06
CA PRO A 391 57.17 27.13 37.66
C PRO A 391 56.35 26.41 36.57
N THR A 392 56.36 25.08 36.60
CA THR A 392 55.55 24.22 35.72
C THR A 392 54.07 24.51 35.94
N LYS A 393 53.38 24.97 34.88
CA LYS A 393 51.94 25.22 34.87
C LYS A 393 51.18 23.93 35.28
N PRO A 394 50.21 23.99 36.21
CA PRO A 394 49.46 22.80 36.60
C PRO A 394 48.65 22.28 35.41
N THR A 395 48.76 20.98 35.17
CA THR A 395 48.01 20.24 34.16
C THR A 395 46.50 20.34 34.46
N PRO A 396 45.65 20.85 33.55
CA PRO A 396 44.21 21.03 33.81
C PRO A 396 43.53 19.67 34.03
N THR A 397 42.67 19.53 35.04
CA THR A 397 42.07 18.25 35.49
C THR A 397 40.75 17.88 34.78
N THR A 398 40.27 18.72 33.86
CA THR A 398 38.96 18.54 33.22
C THR A 398 38.96 17.44 32.15
N PRO A 399 37.92 16.58 32.09
CA PRO A 399 37.72 15.64 30.99
C PRO A 399 37.46 16.41 29.68
N VAL A 400 37.88 15.83 28.56
CA VAL A 400 37.77 16.41 27.21
C VAL A 400 36.76 15.55 26.45
N LEU A 401 35.68 16.17 25.97
CA LEU A 401 34.72 15.54 25.06
C LEU A 401 35.37 15.40 23.69
N ASP A 402 35.35 14.19 23.12
CA ASP A 402 35.91 13.90 21.80
C ASP A 402 34.90 13.06 21.00
N GLU A 403 34.07 13.73 20.19
CA GLU A 403 32.98 13.13 19.37
C GLU A 403 33.47 12.14 18.29
N GLY A 404 34.79 11.87 18.21
CA GLY A 404 35.37 10.85 17.35
C GLY A 404 35.71 9.54 18.06
N LEU A 405 35.58 9.48 19.40
CA LEU A 405 36.02 8.35 20.22
C LEU A 405 35.10 7.14 20.07
N VAL A 406 33.78 7.33 19.92
CA VAL A 406 32.77 6.27 19.79
C VAL A 406 32.03 6.37 18.46
N LYS A 407 31.85 5.23 17.79
CA LYS A 407 30.90 5.12 16.67
C LYS A 407 30.11 3.82 16.77
N ILE A 408 28.78 3.94 16.85
CA ILE A 408 27.89 2.78 16.71
C ILE A 408 27.55 2.60 15.23
N SER A 409 27.83 1.42 14.70
CA SER A 409 27.53 1.07 13.30
C SER A 409 26.75 -0.24 13.25
N ILE A 410 25.84 -0.39 12.29
CA ILE A 410 25.22 -1.69 12.02
C ILE A 410 26.15 -2.39 11.03
N PRO A 411 26.64 -3.63 11.30
CA PRO A 411 27.49 -4.37 10.38
C PRO A 411 26.68 -4.64 9.11
N SER A 412 26.83 -3.75 8.14
CA SER A 412 26.29 -3.89 6.82
C SER A 412 27.29 -4.77 6.07
N GLY A 413 26.86 -5.93 5.57
CA GLY A 413 27.47 -6.45 4.35
C GLY A 413 27.45 -5.29 3.35
N GLY A 414 28.63 -4.83 2.93
CA GLY A 414 28.88 -3.46 2.47
C GLY A 414 27.83 -2.86 1.52
N GLY A 415 27.37 -1.66 1.87
CA GLY A 415 26.51 -0.79 1.07
C GLY A 415 25.80 0.27 1.94
N SER A 416 25.98 1.55 1.62
CA SER A 416 25.45 2.73 2.34
C SER A 416 23.91 2.74 2.53
N PRO A 417 23.37 3.57 3.46
CA PRO A 417 22.34 3.17 4.42
C PRO A 417 20.93 3.25 3.84
N ALA A 418 20.32 2.09 3.63
CA ALA A 418 18.88 1.90 3.67
C ALA A 418 18.63 0.69 4.58
N PHE A 419 17.70 0.84 5.52
CA PHE A 419 17.31 -0.21 6.47
C PHE A 419 17.00 -1.51 5.73
N GLN A 420 17.93 -2.47 5.77
CA GLN A 420 17.66 -3.89 5.57
C GLN A 420 18.36 -4.68 6.67
N GLU A 421 17.50 -5.23 7.54
CA GLU A 421 17.81 -6.21 8.55
C GLU A 421 18.35 -7.47 7.85
N THR A 422 19.65 -7.76 7.99
CA THR A 422 20.20 -9.05 7.61
C THR A 422 20.09 -9.99 8.80
N ARG A 423 18.98 -10.75 8.83
CA ARG A 423 18.78 -11.84 9.78
C ARG A 423 19.82 -12.93 9.49
N SER A 424 20.79 -13.12 10.38
CA SER A 424 21.57 -14.36 10.38
C SER A 424 20.65 -15.49 10.81
N ALA A 425 20.51 -16.52 9.99
CA ALA A 425 19.64 -17.69 10.21
C ALA A 425 19.97 -18.53 11.47
N ALA A 426 20.86 -18.05 12.36
CA ALA A 426 21.31 -18.75 13.55
C ALA A 426 21.01 -18.03 14.88
N ALA A 427 20.53 -16.78 14.90
CA ALA A 427 20.12 -16.10 16.15
C ALA A 427 19.20 -14.91 15.82
N GLY A 428 17.97 -14.90 16.33
CA GLY A 428 16.90 -13.95 16.01
C GLY A 428 17.06 -12.50 16.53
N GLY A 429 18.30 -12.00 16.65
CA GLY A 429 18.60 -10.68 17.20
C GLY A 429 19.19 -9.68 16.19
N ILE A 430 18.98 -8.39 16.45
CA ILE A 430 19.51 -7.24 15.72
C ILE A 430 20.94 -6.97 16.21
N ARG A 431 21.91 -7.06 15.29
CA ARG A 431 23.34 -6.85 15.58
C ARG A 431 23.77 -5.41 15.36
N PHE A 432 24.53 -4.88 16.30
CA PHE A 432 25.27 -3.62 16.20
C PHE A 432 26.77 -3.89 16.40
N THR A 433 27.60 -3.02 15.86
CA THR A 433 29.06 -3.02 15.98
C THR A 433 29.50 -1.66 16.51
N ILE A 434 29.98 -1.67 17.75
CA ILE A 434 30.55 -0.52 18.44
C ILE A 434 32.03 -0.45 18.09
N THR A 435 32.46 0.68 17.54
CA THR A 435 33.87 0.94 17.21
C THR A 435 34.39 2.07 18.08
N ILE A 436 35.53 1.86 18.74
CA ILE A 436 36.21 2.87 19.54
C ILE A 436 37.51 3.27 18.85
N THR A 437 37.71 4.58 18.63
CA THR A 437 38.93 5.12 18.02
C THR A 437 39.74 5.86 19.06
N THR A 438 40.92 5.33 19.42
CA THR A 438 41.84 6.00 20.35
C THR A 438 43.03 6.65 19.63
N PRO A 439 43.65 7.70 20.20
CA PRO A 439 44.88 8.27 19.67
C PRO A 439 46.03 7.25 19.62
N ALA A 440 46.92 7.39 18.63
CA ALA A 440 48.08 6.51 18.48
C ALA A 440 48.94 6.50 19.76
N GLY A 441 49.24 5.29 20.27
CA GLY A 441 50.03 5.11 21.49
C GLY A 441 49.26 5.29 22.79
N ASN A 442 47.91 5.27 22.77
CA ASN A 442 47.12 5.33 23.99
C ASN A 442 47.46 4.19 24.97
N THR A 443 47.89 4.55 26.18
CA THR A 443 48.16 3.62 27.29
C THR A 443 47.10 3.64 28.37
N ASN A 444 46.13 4.58 28.31
CA ASN A 444 45.05 4.65 29.28
C ASN A 444 44.02 3.54 29.01
N PRO A 445 43.46 2.92 30.06
CA PRO A 445 42.43 1.89 29.90
C PRO A 445 41.20 2.48 29.19
N VAL A 446 40.68 1.73 28.22
CA VAL A 446 39.47 2.06 27.48
C VAL A 446 38.31 1.31 28.12
N MET A 447 37.36 2.07 28.68
CA MET A 447 36.17 1.56 29.36
C MET A 447 34.94 1.95 28.56
N ILE A 448 33.99 1.04 28.40
CA ILE A 448 32.68 1.29 27.79
C ILE A 448 31.59 0.99 28.82
N GLY A 449 30.65 1.91 29.03
CA GLY A 449 29.40 1.67 29.74
C GLY A 449 28.24 1.53 28.76
N LEU A 450 27.36 0.57 28.99
CA LEU A 450 26.14 0.34 28.23
C LEU A 450 24.94 0.68 29.10
N LYS A 451 23.97 1.41 28.56
CA LYS A 451 22.66 1.61 29.17
C LYS A 451 21.60 1.30 28.15
N TYR A 452 20.49 0.72 28.56
CA TYR A 452 19.44 0.31 27.64
C TYR A 452 18.06 0.44 28.28
N GLY A 453 17.06 0.65 27.45
CA GLY A 453 15.66 0.76 27.87
C GLY A 453 15.06 -0.57 28.31
N ALA A 454 13.86 -0.51 28.87
CA ALA A 454 13.21 -1.63 29.55
C ALA A 454 12.82 -2.83 28.65
N GLU A 455 12.79 -2.63 27.33
CA GLU A 455 12.45 -3.69 26.35
C GLU A 455 13.71 -4.32 25.74
N LEU A 456 14.89 -3.97 26.25
CA LEU A 456 16.17 -4.51 25.84
C LEU A 456 16.84 -5.20 27.03
N GLU A 457 17.56 -6.29 26.74
CA GLU A 457 18.36 -7.01 27.73
C GLU A 457 19.85 -6.89 27.42
N TRP A 458 20.69 -7.37 28.35
CA TRP A 458 22.14 -7.36 28.20
C TRP A 458 22.56 -8.06 26.88
N PRO A 459 23.22 -7.36 25.95
CA PRO A 459 23.29 -7.81 24.55
C PRO A 459 24.43 -8.77 24.23
N MET A 460 25.08 -9.34 25.26
CA MET A 460 26.30 -10.12 25.11
C MET A 460 26.27 -11.40 25.93
N ASN A 461 26.59 -12.51 25.27
CA ASN A 461 26.83 -13.80 25.93
C ASN A 461 28.33 -13.96 26.19
N GLY A 462 28.77 -13.57 27.39
CA GLY A 462 30.18 -13.62 27.79
C GLY A 462 31.01 -12.45 27.23
N ASN A 463 32.32 -12.65 27.12
CA ASN A 463 33.28 -11.62 26.72
C ASN A 463 33.50 -11.63 25.20
N PRO A 464 33.25 -10.52 24.48
CA PRO A 464 33.56 -10.43 23.06
C PRO A 464 35.08 -10.39 22.82
N PRO A 465 35.55 -10.77 21.61
CA PRO A 465 36.98 -10.76 21.28
C PRO A 465 37.61 -9.38 21.52
N GLY A 466 38.68 -9.33 22.32
CA GLY A 466 39.38 -8.09 22.65
C GLY A 466 38.78 -7.27 23.80
N TRP A 467 37.79 -7.83 24.50
CA TRP A 467 37.07 -7.14 25.58
C TRP A 467 36.84 -8.04 26.79
N THR A 468 36.77 -7.43 27.96
CA THR A 468 36.32 -8.06 29.21
C THR A 468 35.12 -7.28 29.75
N CYS A 469 33.96 -7.93 29.82
CA CYS A 469 32.68 -7.32 30.15
C CYS A 469 32.11 -7.87 31.47
N ASN A 470 31.44 -6.99 32.21
CA ASN A 470 30.70 -7.31 33.42
C ASN A 470 29.25 -6.85 33.28
N ALA A 471 28.35 -7.81 33.09
CA ALA A 471 26.92 -7.56 32.94
C ALA A 471 26.27 -6.93 34.18
N ALA A 472 26.78 -7.20 35.40
CA ALA A 472 26.22 -6.61 36.62
C ALA A 472 26.61 -5.13 36.81
N ALA A 473 27.66 -4.68 36.12
CA ALA A 473 28.15 -3.31 36.17
C ALA A 473 27.86 -2.53 34.87
N ASP A 474 27.18 -3.17 33.92
CA ASP A 474 26.96 -2.72 32.55
C ASP A 474 28.21 -2.15 31.84
N MET A 475 29.38 -2.75 32.10
CA MET A 475 30.67 -2.16 31.72
C MET A 475 31.61 -3.16 31.07
N CYS A 476 32.31 -2.73 30.02
CA CYS A 476 33.32 -3.49 29.29
C CYS A 476 34.65 -2.75 29.23
N THR A 477 35.75 -3.50 29.21
CA THR A 477 37.11 -2.95 29.20
C THR A 477 37.91 -3.56 28.06
N ALA A 478 38.63 -2.74 27.30
CA ALA A 478 39.42 -3.24 26.17
C ALA A 478 40.67 -3.96 26.68
N THR A 479 40.98 -5.13 26.11
CA THR A 479 42.21 -5.86 26.43
C THR A 479 43.45 -5.21 25.80
N ASN A 480 43.26 -4.43 24.73
CA ASN A 480 44.31 -3.62 24.10
C ASN A 480 43.85 -2.15 23.99
N PRO A 481 44.25 -1.26 24.92
CA PRO A 481 43.82 0.15 24.91
C PRO A 481 44.39 1.00 23.76
N ALA A 482 45.50 0.57 23.14
CA ALA A 482 46.13 1.26 22.03
C ALA A 482 45.41 1.01 20.69
N ALA A 483 44.69 -0.11 20.58
CA ALA A 483 43.89 -0.47 19.42
C ALA A 483 42.72 -1.37 19.85
N PRO A 484 41.62 -0.78 20.38
CA PRO A 484 40.45 -1.55 20.78
C PRO A 484 39.83 -2.30 19.59
N ALA A 485 39.47 -3.57 19.78
CA ALA A 485 38.79 -4.33 18.74
C ALA A 485 37.34 -3.84 18.57
N PRO A 486 36.74 -3.88 17.37
CA PRO A 486 35.31 -3.65 17.20
C PRO A 486 34.49 -4.63 18.05
N MET A 487 33.51 -4.13 18.79
CA MET A 487 32.65 -4.93 19.67
C MET A 487 31.30 -5.16 18.99
N ALA A 488 30.94 -6.42 18.78
CA ALA A 488 29.59 -6.79 18.31
C ALA A 488 28.66 -6.96 19.52
N VAL A 489 27.51 -6.30 19.49
CA VAL A 489 26.41 -6.46 20.45
C VAL A 489 25.15 -6.91 19.71
N THR A 490 24.36 -7.78 20.33
CA THR A 490 23.13 -8.30 19.70
C THR A 490 21.98 -8.15 20.67
N PHE A 491 20.94 -7.43 20.26
CA PHE A 491 19.68 -7.35 21.01
C PHE A 491 18.63 -8.22 20.34
N ASP A 492 17.77 -8.88 21.10
CA ASP A 492 16.57 -9.49 20.51
C ASP A 492 15.66 -8.40 19.92
N GLY A 493 14.90 -8.75 18.87
CA GLY A 493 13.98 -7.81 18.25
C GLY A 493 12.80 -7.50 19.18
N PRO A 494 12.65 -6.26 19.70
CA PRO A 494 11.57 -5.94 20.61
C PRO A 494 10.22 -6.06 19.89
N THR A 495 9.21 -6.62 20.57
CA THR A 495 7.86 -6.81 20.02
C THR A 495 6.94 -5.63 20.30
N GLY A 496 7.42 -4.60 21.02
CA GLY A 496 6.66 -3.42 21.44
C GLY A 496 7.50 -2.40 22.21
N GLY A 497 6.83 -1.55 22.99
CA GLY A 497 7.41 -0.52 23.83
C GLY A 497 7.77 0.79 23.13
N SER A 498 8.02 1.84 23.92
CA SER A 498 8.29 3.17 23.39
C SER A 498 9.66 3.21 22.67
N ALA A 499 9.94 4.30 21.94
CA ALA A 499 11.28 4.49 21.39
C ALA A 499 12.36 4.55 22.49
N ALA A 500 12.03 5.10 23.67
CA ALA A 500 12.95 5.17 24.80
C ALA A 500 13.24 3.78 25.38
N ASP A 501 12.21 2.93 25.51
CA ASP A 501 12.36 1.56 26.02
C ASP A 501 13.20 0.67 25.10
N ARG A 502 13.35 1.06 23.84
CA ARG A 502 14.12 0.36 22.79
C ARG A 502 15.43 1.06 22.43
N THR A 503 15.83 2.09 23.16
CA THR A 503 17.09 2.80 22.91
C THR A 503 18.18 2.29 23.84
N PHE A 504 19.38 2.10 23.31
CA PHE A 504 20.57 1.88 24.11
C PHE A 504 21.60 2.99 23.86
N THR A 505 22.35 3.31 24.89
CA THR A 505 23.41 4.31 24.92
C THR A 505 24.73 3.64 25.27
N VAL A 506 25.76 3.95 24.51
CA VAL A 506 27.14 3.52 24.70
C VAL A 506 27.93 4.74 25.14
N SER A 507 28.61 4.66 26.27
CA SER A 507 29.53 5.71 26.74
C SER A 507 30.93 5.12 26.78
N ALA A 508 31.93 5.78 26.20
CA ALA A 508 33.31 5.35 26.28
C ALA A 508 34.17 6.37 27.01
N LYS A 509 35.21 5.87 27.69
CA LYS A 509 36.17 6.67 28.43
C LYS A 509 37.58 6.11 28.26
N SER A 510 38.53 6.98 27.95
CA SER A 510 39.96 6.66 27.94
C SER A 510 40.77 7.80 28.54
N GLY A 511 41.27 7.61 29.75
CA GLY A 511 41.94 8.67 30.52
C GLY A 511 40.99 9.86 30.75
N ARG A 512 41.22 10.97 30.02
CA ARG A 512 40.37 12.18 30.05
C ARG A 512 39.39 12.27 28.90
N LEU A 513 39.53 11.44 27.87
CA LEU A 513 38.62 11.42 26.73
C LEU A 513 37.33 10.73 27.14
N TYR A 514 36.20 11.34 26.79
CA TYR A 514 34.86 10.81 27.00
C TYR A 514 34.00 11.09 25.76
N ASP A 515 33.13 10.15 25.42
CA ASP A 515 32.16 10.26 24.34
C ASP A 515 30.98 9.31 24.58
N ASP A 516 29.78 9.67 24.13
CA ASP A 516 28.61 8.82 24.18
C ASP A 516 27.77 8.88 22.90
N ASP A 517 27.24 7.72 22.51
CA ASP A 517 26.42 7.55 21.31
C ASP A 517 25.21 6.66 21.64
N SER A 518 24.09 6.83 20.93
CA SER A 518 22.85 6.09 21.21
C SER A 518 22.20 5.58 19.92
N ALA A 519 21.62 4.38 19.98
CA ALA A 519 20.87 3.81 18.88
C ALA A 519 19.54 3.18 19.36
N THR A 520 18.50 3.31 18.54
CA THR A 520 17.17 2.74 18.81
C THR A 520 16.98 1.47 18.00
N VAL A 521 16.65 0.38 18.70
CA VAL A 521 16.29 -0.90 18.08
C VAL A 521 14.88 -0.81 17.52
N LEU A 522 14.71 -1.11 16.24
CA LEU A 522 13.39 -1.06 15.61
C LEU A 522 12.52 -2.23 16.08
N ALA A 523 11.28 -1.95 16.44
CA ALA A 523 10.27 -2.98 16.72
C ALA A 523 9.52 -3.32 15.44
N GLN A 524 9.20 -4.60 15.28
CA GLN A 524 8.35 -5.08 14.20
C GLN A 524 6.87 -4.89 14.57
N PRO A 525 5.98 -4.66 13.59
CA PRO A 525 4.55 -4.71 13.83
C PRO A 525 4.16 -6.07 14.41
N SER A 526 3.32 -6.07 15.44
CA SER A 526 2.89 -7.28 16.14
C SER A 526 1.37 -7.32 16.30
N THR A 527 0.84 -8.52 16.52
CA THR A 527 -0.59 -8.75 16.80
C THR A 527 -0.78 -9.09 18.28
N ASP A 528 -1.76 -8.47 18.94
CA ASP A 528 -2.12 -8.76 20.34
C ASP A 528 -3.64 -8.91 20.47
N GLU A 529 -4.11 -10.14 20.62
CA GLU A 529 -5.53 -10.51 20.74
C GLU A 529 -6.22 -9.94 22.00
N ASN A 530 -5.46 -9.35 22.94
CA ASN A 530 -6.05 -8.68 24.11
C ASN A 530 -6.20 -7.17 23.91
N LEU A 531 -5.79 -6.64 22.76
CA LEU A 531 -5.83 -5.22 22.47
C LEU A 531 -7.26 -4.73 22.30
N LEU A 532 -8.08 -5.45 21.53
CA LEU A 532 -9.44 -5.08 21.16
C LEU A 532 -10.45 -5.98 21.88
N LYS A 533 -11.55 -5.38 22.36
CA LYS A 533 -12.70 -6.12 22.86
C LYS A 533 -13.99 -5.51 22.37
N ILE A 534 -14.86 -6.36 21.83
CA ILE A 534 -16.23 -6.03 21.45
C ILE A 534 -17.18 -6.69 22.46
N VAL A 535 -18.02 -5.90 23.12
CA VAL A 535 -19.01 -6.42 24.09
C VAL A 535 -20.41 -5.93 23.78
N ALA A 536 -21.42 -6.75 24.09
CA ALA A 536 -22.83 -6.37 23.94
C ALA A 536 -23.19 -5.22 24.89
N GLY A 537 -23.92 -4.23 24.36
CA GLY A 537 -24.50 -3.14 25.13
C GLY A 537 -25.85 -3.51 25.76
N LYS A 538 -26.64 -2.50 26.14
CA LYS A 538 -27.99 -2.72 26.70
C LYS A 538 -28.86 -3.45 25.68
N ALA A 539 -29.65 -4.42 26.13
CA ALA A 539 -30.58 -5.14 25.28
C ALA A 539 -31.66 -4.19 24.73
N ASP A 540 -31.77 -4.13 23.41
CA ASP A 540 -32.84 -3.51 22.65
C ASP A 540 -33.24 -4.54 21.56
N PRO A 541 -34.53 -4.94 21.46
CA PRO A 541 -34.96 -5.91 20.45
C PRO A 541 -34.87 -5.38 19.02
N ASP A 542 -34.82 -4.05 18.85
CA ASP A 542 -34.87 -3.41 17.55
C ASP A 542 -33.49 -2.87 17.10
N VAL A 543 -32.49 -2.81 18.00
CA VAL A 543 -31.13 -2.27 17.74
C VAL A 543 -30.05 -3.13 18.41
N HIS A 544 -28.99 -3.48 17.69
CA HIS A 544 -27.84 -4.16 18.26
C HIS A 544 -26.80 -3.16 18.80
N HIS A 545 -26.80 -2.99 20.12
CA HIS A 545 -25.80 -2.19 20.82
C HIS A 545 -24.50 -2.98 21.03
N ARG A 546 -23.36 -2.39 20.65
CA ARG A 546 -22.01 -2.89 20.88
C ARG A 546 -21.14 -1.81 21.49
N ILE A 547 -20.22 -2.22 22.36
CA ILE A 547 -19.23 -1.36 22.98
C ILE A 547 -17.86 -1.89 22.57
N ILE A 548 -17.14 -1.07 21.83
CA ILE A 548 -15.79 -1.36 21.37
C ILE A 548 -14.82 -0.72 22.36
N SER A 549 -13.84 -1.49 22.83
CA SER A 549 -12.83 -1.00 23.77
C SER A 549 -11.44 -1.44 23.36
N VAL A 550 -10.46 -0.57 23.63
CA VAL A 550 -9.04 -0.83 23.37
C VAL A 550 -8.31 -0.79 24.70
N ALA A 551 -7.51 -1.81 25.01
CA ALA A 551 -6.79 -1.92 26.29
C ALA A 551 -5.91 -0.68 26.56
N PRO A 552 -5.91 -0.07 27.75
CA PRO A 552 -5.11 1.12 28.04
C PRO A 552 -3.63 0.80 28.23
N ARG A 553 -2.74 1.73 27.86
CA ARG A 553 -1.28 1.65 28.10
C ARG A 553 -0.66 3.05 28.09
N THR A 554 0.17 3.38 29.08
CA THR A 554 0.63 4.77 29.34
C THR A 554 1.58 5.35 28.29
N ASP A 555 2.22 4.52 27.49
CA ASP A 555 3.23 4.86 26.48
C ASP A 555 2.65 5.06 25.06
N ARG A 556 1.34 4.85 24.88
CA ARG A 556 0.72 4.91 23.55
C ARG A 556 0.64 6.32 22.99
N THR A 557 1.05 6.44 21.74
CA THR A 557 1.02 7.73 21.02
C THR A 557 -0.15 7.85 20.05
N SER A 558 -0.70 6.71 19.60
CA SER A 558 -1.81 6.67 18.65
C SER A 558 -2.67 5.43 18.86
N VAL A 559 -3.98 5.60 18.71
CA VAL A 559 -4.95 4.51 18.63
C VAL A 559 -5.98 4.85 17.55
N THR A 560 -6.11 3.95 16.57
CA THR A 560 -7.05 4.06 15.46
C THR A 560 -7.86 2.77 15.33
N LEU A 561 -9.17 2.92 15.14
CA LEU A 561 -10.09 1.84 14.79
C LEU A 561 -10.55 2.03 13.35
N LYS A 562 -10.62 0.93 12.59
CA LYS A 562 -11.25 0.88 11.27
C LYS A 562 -12.38 -0.14 11.31
N LEU A 563 -13.57 0.29 10.90
CA LEU A 563 -14.75 -0.54 10.86
C LEU A 563 -15.05 -0.94 9.42
N SER A 564 -15.33 -2.21 9.20
CA SER A 564 -15.92 -2.72 7.96
C SER A 564 -17.17 -3.52 8.31
N TYR A 565 -18.19 -3.41 7.49
CA TYR A 565 -19.50 -4.03 7.72
C TYR A 565 -20.15 -4.31 6.37
N GLY A 566 -21.06 -5.30 6.34
CA GLY A 566 -21.79 -5.69 5.14
C GLY A 566 -22.60 -4.55 4.52
N SER A 567 -23.01 -4.72 3.27
CA SER A 567 -23.73 -3.70 2.48
C SER A 567 -25.06 -3.27 3.09
N GLU A 568 -25.67 -4.12 3.90
CA GLU A 568 -26.97 -3.88 4.54
C GLU A 568 -26.85 -3.16 5.89
N LEU A 569 -25.63 -2.97 6.40
CA LEU A 569 -25.39 -2.25 7.65
C LEU A 569 -25.03 -0.80 7.36
N GLU A 570 -25.63 0.12 8.11
CA GLU A 570 -25.29 1.54 8.08
C GLU A 570 -24.15 1.88 9.04
N TRP A 571 -23.62 3.10 8.94
CA TRP A 571 -22.56 3.58 9.83
C TRP A 571 -23.05 3.61 11.29
N PRO A 572 -22.47 2.80 12.20
CA PRO A 572 -23.08 2.53 13.50
C PRO A 572 -22.67 3.52 14.59
N ILE A 573 -21.78 4.48 14.28
CA ILE A 573 -21.20 5.40 15.27
C ILE A 573 -21.89 6.76 15.16
N ALA A 574 -22.28 7.32 16.30
CA ALA A 574 -22.82 8.68 16.37
C ALA A 574 -21.82 9.72 15.79
N ALA A 575 -22.31 10.87 15.33
CA ALA A 575 -21.48 11.89 14.68
C ALA A 575 -20.34 12.41 15.57
N ASN A 576 -20.56 12.55 16.87
CA ASN A 576 -19.59 13.08 17.84
C ASN A 576 -19.50 12.16 19.09
N PRO A 577 -18.84 11.00 18.97
CA PRO A 577 -18.67 10.10 20.10
C PRO A 577 -17.67 10.68 21.11
N ALA A 578 -17.97 10.55 22.40
CA ALA A 578 -17.12 11.08 23.46
C ALA A 578 -15.73 10.43 23.45
N GLY A 579 -14.67 11.25 23.38
CA GLY A 579 -13.28 10.77 23.41
C GLY A 579 -12.75 10.23 22.08
N TRP A 580 -13.51 10.36 20.98
CA TRP A 580 -13.15 9.83 19.66
C TRP A 580 -13.43 10.84 18.55
N LYS A 581 -12.61 10.81 17.50
CA LYS A 581 -12.86 11.51 16.23
C LYS A 581 -13.14 10.49 15.15
N CYS A 582 -14.37 10.44 14.67
CA CYS A 582 -14.83 9.43 13.73
C CYS A 582 -15.23 10.03 12.38
N SER A 583 -15.04 9.27 11.31
CA SER A 583 -15.44 9.64 9.95
C SER A 583 -16.13 8.46 9.29
N SER A 584 -17.41 8.64 8.96
CA SER A 584 -18.21 7.63 8.24
C SER A 584 -17.70 7.40 6.82
N LYS A 585 -17.14 8.44 6.16
CA LYS A 585 -16.56 8.35 4.82
C LYS A 585 -15.35 7.42 4.75
N THR A 586 -14.49 7.48 5.77
CA THR A 586 -13.27 6.65 5.85
C THR A 586 -13.48 5.40 6.69
N LYS A 587 -14.62 5.30 7.38
CA LYS A 587 -14.96 4.27 8.37
C LYS A 587 -13.92 4.11 9.47
N THR A 588 -13.33 5.22 9.91
CA THR A 588 -12.24 5.22 10.90
C THR A 588 -12.57 6.09 12.10
N CYS A 589 -12.11 5.68 13.27
CA CYS A 589 -12.20 6.42 14.53
C CYS A 589 -10.81 6.53 15.18
N THR A 590 -10.38 7.73 15.55
CA THR A 590 -9.12 7.97 16.26
C THR A 590 -9.37 8.42 17.69
N ALA A 591 -8.65 7.83 18.65
CA ALA A 591 -8.82 8.15 20.06
C ALA A 591 -8.24 9.53 20.38
N ALA A 592 -8.99 10.36 21.11
CA ALA A 592 -8.49 11.65 21.58
C ALA A 592 -7.43 11.51 22.68
N ASN A 593 -7.50 10.42 23.46
CA ASN A 593 -6.50 10.05 24.47
C ASN A 593 -6.00 8.61 24.23
N PRO A 594 -4.92 8.42 23.45
CA PRO A 594 -4.38 7.11 23.11
C PRO A 594 -3.92 6.27 24.32
N ALA A 595 -3.47 6.91 25.40
CA ALA A 595 -2.99 6.22 26.58
C ALA A 595 -4.12 5.53 27.38
N LYS A 596 -5.31 6.14 27.34
CA LYS A 596 -6.53 5.60 27.96
C LYS A 596 -7.74 5.89 27.07
N PRO A 597 -7.93 5.11 25.98
CA PRO A 597 -9.04 5.31 25.06
C PRO A 597 -10.38 5.17 25.79
N ALA A 598 -11.33 6.05 25.47
CA ALA A 598 -12.71 5.88 25.94
C ALA A 598 -13.35 4.67 25.25
N SER A 599 -14.39 4.07 25.86
CA SER A 599 -15.19 3.07 25.15
C SER A 599 -15.97 3.74 24.01
N LEU A 600 -16.08 3.05 22.87
CA LEU A 600 -16.76 3.52 21.68
C LEU A 600 -18.08 2.75 21.48
N PRO A 601 -19.25 3.38 21.69
CA PRO A 601 -20.54 2.77 21.39
C PRO A 601 -20.77 2.67 19.88
N ALA A 602 -21.25 1.52 19.42
CA ALA A 602 -21.68 1.25 18.06
C ALA A 602 -23.09 0.66 18.09
N ASN A 603 -24.01 1.26 17.36
CA ASN A 603 -25.41 0.86 17.27
C ASN A 603 -25.70 0.42 15.85
N PHE A 604 -26.02 -0.86 15.67
CA PHE A 604 -26.37 -1.41 14.37
C PHE A 604 -27.87 -1.63 14.30
N ASP A 605 -28.49 -1.14 13.23
CA ASP A 605 -29.84 -1.56 12.87
C ASP A 605 -29.81 -2.99 12.32
N VAL A 606 -30.89 -3.74 12.52
CA VAL A 606 -30.99 -5.13 12.06
C VAL A 606 -31.39 -5.13 10.58
N PRO A 607 -30.61 -5.73 9.66
CA PRO A 607 -30.94 -5.70 8.24
C PRO A 607 -31.91 -6.80 7.82
N ASP A 608 -32.78 -6.47 6.86
CA ASP A 608 -33.81 -7.34 6.28
C ASP A 608 -33.20 -8.63 5.70
N ASP A 609 -33.72 -9.79 6.10
CA ASP A 609 -33.49 -11.13 5.50
C ASP A 609 -32.09 -11.36 4.91
N SER A 610 -31.06 -11.02 5.69
CA SER A 610 -29.71 -10.89 5.20
C SER A 610 -28.82 -12.07 5.57
N SER A 611 -27.96 -12.48 4.63
CA SER A 611 -26.97 -13.53 4.85
C SER A 611 -26.07 -13.21 6.07
N ALA A 612 -25.47 -14.23 6.70
CA ALA A 612 -24.55 -14.01 7.82
C ALA A 612 -23.43 -13.01 7.46
N ALA A 613 -22.94 -13.02 6.21
CA ALA A 613 -21.93 -12.08 5.73
C ALA A 613 -22.43 -10.61 5.70
N ALA A 614 -23.67 -10.38 5.31
CA ALA A 614 -24.26 -9.04 5.30
C ALA A 614 -24.48 -8.48 6.71
N ARG A 615 -24.65 -9.35 7.72
CA ARG A 615 -24.77 -9.02 9.15
C ARG A 615 -23.44 -9.03 9.91
N THR A 616 -22.34 -9.29 9.23
CA THR A 616 -21.02 -9.31 9.86
C THR A 616 -20.44 -7.90 9.88
N PHE A 617 -19.88 -7.50 11.01
CA PHE A 617 -18.98 -6.36 11.09
C PHE A 617 -17.64 -6.79 11.67
N THR A 618 -16.59 -6.11 11.23
CA THR A 618 -15.21 -6.32 11.61
C THR A 618 -14.64 -5.00 12.08
N VAL A 619 -13.90 -5.05 13.19
CA VAL A 619 -13.19 -3.91 13.76
C VAL A 619 -11.71 -4.25 13.77
N ALA A 620 -10.91 -3.45 13.07
CA ALA A 620 -9.46 -3.52 13.12
C ALA A 620 -8.93 -2.38 13.99
N ALA A 621 -8.21 -2.71 15.05
CA ALA A 621 -7.52 -1.77 15.92
C ALA A 621 -6.03 -1.70 15.59
N GLN A 622 -5.50 -0.48 15.53
CA GLN A 622 -4.07 -0.19 15.44
C GLN A 622 -3.69 0.74 16.59
N ALA A 623 -2.83 0.29 17.48
CA ALA A 623 -2.24 1.05 18.57
C ALA A 623 -0.72 1.11 18.38
N ASP A 624 -0.23 2.21 17.81
CA ASP A 624 1.16 2.36 17.37
C ASP A 624 1.61 1.22 16.43
N LEU A 625 2.44 0.27 16.90
CA LEU A 625 2.91 -0.89 16.13
C LEU A 625 2.14 -2.19 16.44
N VAL A 626 1.21 -2.15 17.40
CA VAL A 626 0.40 -3.31 17.79
C VAL A 626 -0.95 -3.25 17.10
N SER A 627 -1.40 -4.37 16.56
CA SER A 627 -2.68 -4.48 15.85
C SER A 627 -3.52 -5.64 16.37
N ASP A 628 -4.82 -5.54 16.18
CA ASP A 628 -5.78 -6.59 16.51
C ASP A 628 -7.01 -6.43 15.61
N THR A 629 -7.68 -7.52 15.28
CA THR A 629 -8.87 -7.49 14.41
C THR A 629 -9.87 -8.52 14.89
N ASP A 630 -11.06 -8.04 15.26
CA ASP A 630 -12.15 -8.88 15.74
C ASP A 630 -13.38 -8.72 14.83
N SER A 631 -14.18 -9.77 14.69
CA SER A 631 -15.37 -9.80 13.84
C SER A 631 -16.54 -10.47 14.55
N GLU A 632 -17.71 -9.87 14.44
CA GLU A 632 -18.93 -10.39 15.04
C GLU A 632 -20.07 -10.42 14.01
N VAL A 633 -20.85 -11.50 14.04
CA VAL A 633 -22.06 -11.66 13.24
C VAL A 633 -23.26 -11.25 14.08
N LEU A 634 -23.98 -10.23 13.63
CA LEU A 634 -25.19 -9.78 14.31
C LEU A 634 -26.33 -10.80 14.16
N PRO A 635 -27.18 -11.00 15.20
CA PRO A 635 -28.38 -11.83 15.11
C PRO A 635 -29.29 -11.46 13.94
N ALA A 636 -30.13 -12.41 13.49
CA ALA A 636 -31.11 -12.16 12.44
C ALA A 636 -32.36 -11.48 13.04
N VAL A 637 -33.21 -10.93 12.17
CA VAL A 637 -34.58 -10.50 12.52
C VAL A 637 -35.30 -11.67 13.20
N GLN A 638 -36.01 -11.37 14.29
CA GLN A 638 -36.75 -12.34 15.08
C GLN A 638 -38.24 -12.23 14.79
N SER A 639 -38.92 -13.36 14.64
CA SER A 639 -40.39 -13.39 14.59
C SER A 639 -40.96 -13.09 15.98
N ASP A 640 -41.90 -12.15 16.05
CA ASP A 640 -42.60 -11.75 17.27
C ASP A 640 -44.10 -11.68 16.99
N GLU A 641 -44.83 -12.76 17.28
CA GLU A 641 -46.29 -12.89 17.06
C GLU A 641 -47.13 -11.85 17.84
N SER A 642 -46.52 -11.05 18.71
CA SER A 642 -47.20 -9.96 19.41
C SER A 642 -47.03 -8.60 18.73
N LEU A 643 -46.21 -8.50 17.67
CA LEU A 643 -45.85 -7.25 17.01
C LEU A 643 -47.00 -6.68 16.19
N LEU A 644 -47.81 -7.50 15.52
CA LEU A 644 -48.86 -7.04 14.62
C LEU A 644 -50.23 -7.55 15.06
N GLN A 645 -51.22 -6.67 14.98
CA GLN A 645 -52.61 -7.05 15.18
C GLN A 645 -53.53 -6.33 14.19
N ILE A 646 -54.32 -7.10 13.45
CA ILE A 646 -55.41 -6.57 12.62
C ILE A 646 -56.66 -6.41 13.49
N LEU A 647 -56.98 -5.16 13.87
CA LEU A 647 -58.16 -4.86 14.67
C LEU A 647 -59.39 -4.67 13.78
N THR A 648 -60.45 -5.43 14.08
CA THR A 648 -61.76 -5.27 13.47
C THR A 648 -62.72 -4.55 14.43
N PRO A 649 -63.19 -3.33 14.13
CA PRO A 649 -64.30 -2.75 14.88
C PRO A 649 -65.55 -3.63 14.74
N THR A 650 -66.30 -3.78 15.83
CA THR A 650 -67.56 -4.51 15.84
C THR A 650 -68.56 -3.90 14.85
N PRO A 651 -69.28 -4.70 14.04
CA PRO A 651 -70.11 -4.26 12.91
C PRO A 651 -71.33 -3.37 13.24
N HIS A 652 -71.42 -2.80 14.44
CA HIS A 652 -72.58 -2.00 14.88
C HIS A 652 -72.36 -0.48 14.95
N ASN A 653 -71.14 0.02 14.76
CA ASN A 653 -70.85 1.46 14.87
C ASN A 653 -70.34 2.12 13.59
N ASP A 654 -70.27 1.40 12.46
CA ASP A 654 -69.84 1.98 11.18
C ASP A 654 -71.08 2.39 10.35
N PRO A 655 -71.29 3.69 10.05
CA PRO A 655 -72.48 4.16 9.33
C PRO A 655 -72.57 3.69 7.87
N ASN A 656 -71.51 3.06 7.34
CA ASN A 656 -71.48 2.51 6.00
C ASN A 656 -71.36 0.97 6.03
N PRO A 657 -72.43 0.20 5.73
CA PRO A 657 -72.38 -1.27 5.76
C PRO A 657 -71.51 -1.89 4.66
N PHE A 658 -70.95 -1.07 3.76
CA PHE A 658 -70.13 -1.51 2.62
C PHE A 658 -68.63 -1.27 2.81
N VAL A 659 -68.21 -0.56 3.86
CA VAL A 659 -66.81 -0.20 4.14
C VAL A 659 -66.41 -0.78 5.49
N TYR A 660 -65.38 -1.62 5.51
CA TYR A 660 -64.78 -2.10 6.75
C TYR A 660 -63.56 -1.23 7.09
N ASN A 661 -63.68 -0.42 8.14
CA ASN A 661 -62.51 0.21 8.76
C ASN A 661 -61.68 -0.88 9.46
N ARG A 662 -60.37 -0.90 9.24
CA ARG A 662 -59.43 -1.79 9.92
C ARG A 662 -58.23 -1.00 10.39
N PHE A 663 -57.92 -1.15 11.67
CA PHE A 663 -56.71 -0.57 12.25
C PHE A 663 -55.63 -1.63 12.25
N LEU A 664 -54.52 -1.34 11.59
CA LEU A 664 -53.30 -2.13 11.72
C LEU A 664 -52.52 -1.55 12.90
N GLN A 665 -52.58 -2.26 14.02
CA GLN A 665 -51.83 -1.91 15.21
C GLN A 665 -50.50 -2.67 15.19
N VAL A 666 -49.41 -1.92 15.23
CA VAL A 666 -48.07 -2.44 15.46
C VAL A 666 -47.66 -2.14 16.91
N ASN A 667 -47.20 -3.16 17.64
CA ASN A 667 -46.78 -3.07 19.03
C ASN A 667 -45.25 -2.91 19.12
N GLY A 668 -44.78 -1.76 19.61
CA GLY A 668 -43.35 -1.50 19.72
C GLY A 668 -43.02 -0.08 20.14
N ALA A 669 -41.72 0.28 20.14
CA ALA A 669 -41.29 1.62 20.49
C ALA A 669 -41.81 2.66 19.48
N GLN A 670 -42.51 3.68 19.99
CA GLN A 670 -42.95 4.80 19.15
C GLN A 670 -41.75 5.60 18.62
N GLY A 671 -41.90 6.25 17.47
CA GLY A 671 -40.83 7.05 16.87
C GLY A 671 -39.83 6.28 16.02
N ARG A 672 -40.19 5.08 15.58
CA ARG A 672 -39.38 4.21 14.73
C ARG A 672 -39.96 4.09 13.32
N LYS A 673 -39.14 3.60 12.39
CA LYS A 673 -39.58 3.24 11.04
C LYS A 673 -40.33 1.91 11.08
N VAL A 674 -41.53 1.88 10.51
CA VAL A 674 -42.35 0.68 10.33
C VAL A 674 -42.65 0.52 8.85
N THR A 675 -42.53 -0.71 8.34
CA THR A 675 -42.95 -1.08 6.99
C THR A 675 -44.01 -2.17 7.09
N LEU A 676 -45.09 -2.01 6.32
CA LEU A 676 -46.22 -2.93 6.22
C LEU A 676 -46.37 -3.35 4.76
N ASP A 677 -46.17 -4.63 4.47
CA ASP A 677 -46.51 -5.22 3.19
C ASP A 677 -47.88 -5.85 3.27
N ILE A 678 -48.83 -5.27 2.54
CA ILE A 678 -50.25 -5.62 2.59
C ILE A 678 -50.61 -6.32 1.29
N SER A 679 -51.18 -7.52 1.39
CA SER A 679 -51.71 -8.28 0.25
C SER A 679 -53.14 -8.71 0.52
N TRP A 680 -53.95 -8.81 -0.54
CA TRP A 680 -55.37 -9.13 -0.40
C TRP A 680 -55.95 -10.00 -1.51
N GLY A 681 -57.05 -10.67 -1.17
CA GLY A 681 -57.78 -11.56 -2.07
C GLY A 681 -58.52 -10.85 -3.21
N ARG A 682 -58.98 -11.66 -4.18
CA ARG A 682 -59.53 -11.16 -5.46
C ARG A 682 -60.80 -10.33 -5.36
N ASN A 683 -61.58 -10.52 -4.30
CA ASN A 683 -62.87 -9.86 -4.10
C ASN A 683 -62.75 -8.59 -3.26
N LEU A 684 -61.53 -8.27 -2.80
CA LEU A 684 -61.25 -7.13 -1.95
C LEU A 684 -60.67 -5.97 -2.75
N TRP A 685 -61.03 -4.77 -2.34
CA TRP A 685 -60.43 -3.54 -2.81
C TRP A 685 -59.84 -2.76 -1.65
N PHE A 686 -58.54 -2.47 -1.73
CA PHE A 686 -57.83 -1.63 -0.77
C PHE A 686 -58.04 -0.16 -1.12
N LEU A 687 -58.73 0.57 -0.24
CA LEU A 687 -58.84 2.01 -0.25
C LEU A 687 -57.93 2.56 0.87
N PRO A 688 -56.72 3.04 0.54
CA PRO A 688 -55.90 3.69 1.55
C PRO A 688 -56.61 4.96 1.99
N SER A 689 -57.15 4.96 3.21
CA SER A 689 -57.49 6.19 3.90
C SER A 689 -56.17 6.80 4.33
N TYR A 690 -55.79 7.92 3.71
CA TYR A 690 -54.51 8.60 3.99
C TYR A 690 -54.55 9.23 5.38
N ASP A 691 -54.23 8.43 6.41
CA ASP A 691 -53.99 8.94 7.75
C ASP A 691 -52.71 9.78 7.77
N LEU A 692 -52.77 10.93 8.45
CA LEU A 692 -51.65 11.87 8.60
C LEU A 692 -50.45 11.16 9.25
N GLY A 693 -49.44 10.80 8.44
CA GLY A 693 -48.15 10.25 8.91
C GLY A 693 -47.75 8.91 8.29
N TRP A 694 -48.59 8.30 7.45
CA TRP A 694 -48.27 7.10 6.68
C TRP A 694 -48.14 7.41 5.19
N THR A 695 -47.23 6.73 4.50
CA THR A 695 -47.08 6.77 3.04
C THR A 695 -47.32 5.37 2.50
N CYS A 696 -48.16 5.23 1.48
CA CYS A 696 -48.49 3.95 0.86
C CYS A 696 -48.27 4.02 -0.65
N GLU A 697 -47.57 3.03 -1.19
CA GLU A 697 -47.40 2.84 -2.64
C GLU A 697 -48.02 1.52 -3.08
N ARG A 698 -48.76 1.54 -4.20
CA ARG A 698 -49.19 0.30 -4.83
C ARG A 698 -48.02 -0.31 -5.59
N THR A 699 -47.82 -1.61 -5.40
CA THR A 699 -46.82 -2.35 -6.17
C THR A 699 -47.32 -2.60 -7.61
N SER A 700 -46.47 -3.17 -8.46
CA SER A 700 -46.87 -3.62 -9.81
C SER A 700 -47.96 -4.70 -9.79
N ASP A 701 -48.10 -5.42 -8.68
CA ASP A 701 -49.23 -6.32 -8.41
C ASP A 701 -50.43 -5.50 -7.92
N ILE A 702 -51.53 -5.54 -8.68
CA ILE A 702 -52.77 -4.81 -8.39
C ILE A 702 -53.40 -5.16 -7.02
N ARG A 703 -52.93 -6.24 -6.37
CA ARG A 703 -53.43 -6.72 -5.07
C ARG A 703 -52.40 -6.63 -3.93
N ARG A 704 -51.38 -5.80 -4.10
CA ARG A 704 -50.39 -5.53 -3.05
C ARG A 704 -50.10 -4.04 -2.93
N ALA A 705 -49.86 -3.61 -1.70
CA ALA A 705 -49.42 -2.28 -1.37
C ALA A 705 -48.39 -2.35 -0.25
N THR A 706 -47.39 -1.47 -0.33
CA THR A 706 -46.40 -1.28 0.74
C THR A 706 -46.68 0.06 1.39
N CYS A 707 -46.90 0.05 2.70
CA CYS A 707 -47.13 1.24 3.51
C CYS A 707 -46.02 1.39 4.54
N TRP A 708 -45.50 2.60 4.73
CA TRP A 708 -44.46 2.85 5.72
C TRP A 708 -44.62 4.20 6.42
N THR A 709 -43.99 4.31 7.58
CA THR A 709 -43.83 5.56 8.33
C THR A 709 -42.46 5.56 8.99
N ASN A 710 -41.79 6.72 9.06
CA ASN A 710 -40.51 6.87 9.77
C ASN A 710 -40.70 7.23 11.25
N ASN A 711 -41.95 7.46 11.69
CA ASN A 711 -42.25 7.93 13.03
C ASN A 711 -43.58 7.35 13.50
N TYR A 712 -43.59 6.03 13.72
CA TYR A 712 -44.79 5.33 14.15
C TYR A 712 -45.30 5.86 15.49
N LYS A 713 -46.51 6.44 15.48
CA LYS A 713 -47.20 6.98 16.66
C LYS A 713 -48.64 6.53 16.77
N LYS A 714 -49.25 6.14 15.65
CA LYS A 714 -50.68 5.77 15.55
C LYS A 714 -50.84 4.59 14.60
N PRO A 715 -51.83 3.70 14.85
CA PRO A 715 -52.22 2.65 13.92
C PRO A 715 -52.47 3.19 12.51
N LEU A 716 -52.25 2.37 11.49
CA LEU A 716 -52.68 2.69 10.13
C LEU A 716 -54.16 2.35 10.00
N ASN A 717 -55.01 3.35 9.76
CA ASN A 717 -56.39 3.10 9.37
C ASN A 717 -56.46 2.78 7.87
N SER A 718 -57.31 1.81 7.51
CA SER A 718 -57.53 1.41 6.12
C SER A 718 -58.97 1.02 5.89
N GLU A 719 -59.48 1.32 4.69
CA GLU A 719 -60.84 1.00 4.27
C GLU A 719 -60.84 -0.17 3.28
N TRP A 720 -61.74 -1.13 3.51
CA TRP A 720 -61.83 -2.34 2.70
C TRP A 720 -63.27 -2.64 2.28
N ASN A 721 -63.44 -2.94 0.98
CA ASN A 721 -64.74 -3.31 0.42
C ASN A 721 -64.71 -4.74 -0.15
N ALA A 722 -65.77 -5.52 0.11
CA ALA A 722 -65.97 -6.87 -0.44
C ALA A 722 -67.26 -6.92 -1.28
N TRP A 723 -67.12 -7.06 -2.61
CA TRP A 723 -68.24 -6.93 -3.55
C TRP A 723 -68.90 -8.27 -3.96
N LEU A 724 -68.19 -9.39 -3.81
CA LEU A 724 -68.68 -10.72 -4.18
C LEU A 724 -68.73 -11.67 -2.98
N PRO A 725 -69.75 -12.54 -2.88
CA PRO A 725 -69.71 -13.65 -1.95
C PRO A 725 -68.53 -14.56 -2.30
N GLY A 726 -67.66 -14.80 -1.33
CA GLY A 726 -66.49 -15.63 -1.48
C GLY A 726 -66.02 -16.14 -0.12
N ASN A 727 -65.59 -17.40 -0.08
CA ASN A 727 -64.98 -18.00 1.10
C ASN A 727 -63.47 -18.19 0.84
N GLY A 728 -62.68 -18.25 1.91
CA GLY A 728 -61.25 -18.54 1.83
C GLY A 728 -60.40 -17.35 1.38
N SER A 729 -59.33 -17.63 0.63
CA SER A 729 -58.27 -16.66 0.28
C SER A 729 -58.76 -15.47 -0.55
N ASN A 730 -59.91 -15.57 -1.23
CA ASN A 730 -60.46 -14.49 -2.05
C ASN A 730 -60.94 -13.28 -1.23
N ASN A 731 -61.22 -13.47 0.06
CA ASN A 731 -61.64 -12.42 1.00
C ASN A 731 -60.65 -12.27 2.17
N THR A 732 -59.41 -12.72 2.02
CA THR A 732 -58.39 -12.65 3.07
C THR A 732 -57.48 -11.44 2.83
N ILE A 733 -57.13 -10.74 3.91
CA ILE A 733 -56.03 -9.78 3.97
C ILE A 733 -54.89 -10.46 4.71
N THR A 734 -53.68 -10.34 4.18
CA THR A 734 -52.44 -10.73 4.84
C THR A 734 -51.56 -9.49 4.96
N VAL A 735 -51.13 -9.19 6.19
CA VAL A 735 -50.25 -8.06 6.49
C VAL A 735 -48.98 -8.61 7.09
N HIS A 736 -47.86 -8.27 6.47
CA HIS A 736 -46.53 -8.53 6.97
C HIS A 736 -45.96 -7.23 7.52
N ALA A 737 -45.70 -7.16 8.83
CA ALA A 737 -45.13 -5.99 9.49
C ALA A 737 -43.66 -6.21 9.82
N ARG A 738 -42.86 -5.15 9.60
CA ARG A 738 -41.46 -5.09 10.00
C ARG A 738 -41.22 -3.84 10.84
N LEU A 739 -40.59 -4.05 12.00
CA LEU A 739 -40.17 -2.99 12.90
C LEU A 739 -38.76 -3.32 13.43
N GLY A 740 -37.74 -2.72 12.80
CA GLY A 740 -36.35 -2.97 13.17
C GLY A 740 -35.99 -4.46 13.12
N GLY A 741 -35.49 -5.00 14.23
CA GLY A 741 -35.12 -6.41 14.39
C GLY A 741 -36.25 -7.40 14.56
N ARG A 742 -37.52 -6.99 14.40
CA ARG A 742 -38.69 -7.86 14.58
C ARG A 742 -39.63 -7.84 13.39
N GLU A 743 -40.23 -8.99 13.13
CA GLU A 743 -41.27 -9.15 12.11
C GLU A 743 -42.43 -10.00 12.58
N ASP A 744 -43.58 -9.78 11.96
CA ASP A 744 -44.80 -10.55 12.22
C ASP A 744 -45.72 -10.53 11.01
N THR A 745 -46.49 -11.60 10.84
CA THR A 745 -47.47 -11.74 9.78
C THR A 745 -48.82 -12.12 10.36
N ASP A 746 -49.81 -11.26 10.18
CA ASP A 746 -51.18 -11.49 10.61
C ASP A 746 -52.12 -11.58 9.40
N THR A 747 -53.21 -12.35 9.54
CA THR A 747 -54.21 -12.55 8.50
C THR A 747 -55.62 -12.39 9.03
N ALA A 748 -56.47 -11.72 8.26
CA ALA A 748 -57.87 -11.52 8.62
C ALA A 748 -58.79 -11.77 7.43
N GLN A 749 -59.93 -12.43 7.68
CA GLN A 749 -60.98 -12.61 6.65
C GLN A 749 -62.03 -11.51 6.74
N ILE A 750 -62.37 -10.94 5.58
CA ILE A 750 -63.47 -9.99 5.43
C ILE A 750 -64.75 -10.75 5.06
N PRO A 751 -65.81 -10.67 5.88
CA PRO A 751 -67.08 -11.28 5.53
C PRO A 751 -67.70 -10.56 4.31
N PRO A 752 -68.38 -11.29 3.41
CA PRO A 752 -69.08 -10.67 2.28
C PRO A 752 -70.24 -9.79 2.77
N SER A 753 -70.54 -8.71 2.04
CA SER A 753 -71.70 -7.87 2.32
C SER A 753 -73.00 -8.67 2.20
N SER A 754 -73.88 -8.57 3.20
CA SER A 754 -75.07 -9.43 3.34
C SER A 754 -76.27 -8.99 2.47
N THR A 755 -76.17 -7.87 1.76
CA THR A 755 -77.24 -7.32 0.93
C THR A 755 -76.95 -7.54 -0.55
N ARG A 756 -77.51 -8.64 -1.11
CA ARG A 756 -77.67 -8.79 -2.56
C ARG A 756 -78.51 -7.62 -3.09
N ARG A 757 -78.01 -6.91 -4.10
CA ARG A 757 -78.85 -6.05 -4.93
C ARG A 757 -79.42 -6.85 -6.09
#